data_AF-X0BCY2-F1
#
_entry.id   AF-X0BCY2-F1
#
_cell.length_a   1.000
_cell.length_b   1.000
_cell.length_c   1.000
_cell.angle_alpha   90.00
_cell.angle_beta   90.00
_cell.angle_gamma   90.00
#
_symmetry.space_group_name_H-M   'P 1'
#
loop_
_entity.id
_entity.type
_entity.pdbx_description
1 polymer ?
#
loop_
_entity_poly.entity_id
_entity_poly.type
_entity_poly.pdbx_seq_one_letter_code
_entity_poly.pdbx_strand_id
1 'polypeptide(L)'
;MASTSTRSIATSPPSSQPFQCQVCSSRFTRHENLKRHAALHSRSSSNASIPCHLCPATFSRPDLRHRHMKRKHMDRMEKTSRGGNSPQSDLQRHAPTPPSQTSEAEVDTDQLFRQASTDDDAINLSSSLPSDLNDTQMLATSFSSQASMLLGPAASQLAGVNFLEPSCNLNMSNSPSGMSLLNFSLDQGSPERLLYGSIDLNQGQNDWYPSTSQITQGCQLYFKHVSHFLPFLHQPTFDSASIPSHLLLSMLCIAYQYGVDPDRSDQQGSGVSLSERCYHRARDLVSGDDNGPDDSTRTLSLVQSLLLLEIYAMMYLCGNHSAYGLKTHTRMISLARSSGLSIPLPTELTSKTPCLNSLWRTFIEAESHKRTLFAAHQIDTLWYQFLSIPRQFSHLEIKHELPCPQDQWAASSAAEWAHKKLVAVVPGPPVQYPDAVRLFLSLASDPSSFPSFDPYGAINITQFLASSAQETSGWSAMTGMISTERLEPLRKSLEALGPVVQSGSEHANWPRGALCEATWQSAMIDVRIWSPSHTCGIVGGTMDAVLQQTTYLAPSCEFLCESNTAQVIKPHIDWFLTYLDSPLVPDPEAPWIMLYAFKAFVIAWQLMRGSTLGTMQVVGVEDGDTNGALEWARRVFGRRQQWQLGKIIMTCLDTL
;
A
#
# COMPACT_ATOMS: atom_id res chain seq x y z
N MET A 1 -81.88 -21.84 20.26
CA MET A 1 -81.28 -21.28 21.49
C MET A 1 -80.00 -22.06 21.81
N ALA A 2 -79.20 -21.58 22.77
CA ALA A 2 -77.81 -22.00 23.03
C ALA A 2 -77.50 -23.51 22.97
N SER A 3 -76.35 -23.85 22.37
CA SER A 3 -75.74 -25.19 22.43
C SER A 3 -74.20 -25.14 22.27
N THR A 4 -73.51 -25.23 23.41
CA THR A 4 -72.28 -26.03 23.67
C THR A 4 -71.36 -26.48 22.52
N SER A 5 -70.04 -26.30 22.70
CA SER A 5 -69.06 -27.41 22.94
C SER A 5 -67.68 -27.26 22.26
N THR A 6 -66.63 -27.57 23.03
CA THR A 6 -65.33 -28.20 22.67
C THR A 6 -64.61 -27.86 21.35
N ARG A 7 -63.33 -27.45 21.49
CA ARG A 7 -62.26 -27.68 20.48
C ARG A 7 -62.16 -29.16 20.09
N SER A 8 -61.87 -29.42 18.82
CA SER A 8 -61.04 -30.54 18.38
C SER A 8 -59.86 -30.00 17.54
N ILE A 9 -58.80 -30.79 17.35
CA ILE A 9 -57.58 -30.39 16.64
C ILE A 9 -57.25 -31.39 15.54
N ALA A 10 -57.09 -30.88 14.32
CA ALA A 10 -56.29 -31.45 13.24
C ALA A 10 -55.67 -30.25 12.47
N THR A 11 -54.35 -30.02 12.42
CA THR A 11 -53.33 -30.74 11.63
C THR A 11 -53.70 -30.87 10.13
N SER A 12 -52.89 -30.42 9.16
CA SER A 12 -51.60 -29.69 9.15
C SER A 12 -51.33 -29.13 7.71
N PRO A 13 -50.12 -28.70 7.31
CA PRO A 13 -49.51 -27.39 7.55
C PRO A 13 -49.23 -26.57 6.25
N PRO A 14 -48.89 -25.26 6.33
CA PRO A 14 -48.46 -24.46 5.19
C PRO A 14 -46.98 -24.70 4.80
N SER A 15 -46.65 -24.68 3.50
CA SER A 15 -45.30 -24.98 2.97
C SER A 15 -44.64 -23.79 2.23
N SER A 16 -44.00 -22.89 2.98
CA SER A 16 -43.32 -21.70 2.46
C SER A 16 -41.93 -21.97 1.85
N GLN A 17 -41.88 -22.79 0.79
CA GLN A 17 -40.71 -22.98 -0.06
C GLN A 17 -41.02 -22.54 -1.51
N PRO A 18 -40.88 -21.24 -1.83
CA PRO A 18 -41.27 -20.71 -3.15
C PRO A 18 -40.28 -21.03 -4.26
N PHE A 19 -38.98 -21.15 -3.98
CA PHE A 19 -37.95 -21.28 -5.01
C PHE A 19 -37.76 -22.73 -5.43
N GLN A 20 -38.25 -23.11 -6.61
CA GLN A 20 -38.18 -24.48 -7.14
C GLN A 20 -37.08 -24.66 -8.20
N CYS A 21 -36.34 -25.77 -8.13
CA CYS A 21 -35.38 -26.17 -9.15
C CYS A 21 -36.08 -26.77 -10.37
N GLN A 22 -35.82 -26.22 -11.55
CA GLN A 22 -36.46 -26.69 -12.79
C GLN A 22 -35.90 -28.05 -13.28
N VAL A 23 -34.72 -28.48 -12.80
CA VAL A 23 -34.09 -29.74 -13.22
C VAL A 23 -34.55 -30.95 -12.39
N CYS A 24 -34.81 -30.77 -11.09
CA CYS A 24 -35.18 -31.88 -10.19
C CYS A 24 -36.32 -31.54 -9.22
N SER A 25 -37.15 -30.55 -9.55
CA SER A 25 -38.37 -30.09 -8.85
C SER A 25 -38.24 -29.79 -7.34
N SER A 26 -37.02 -29.78 -6.79
CA SER A 26 -36.73 -29.56 -5.38
C SER A 26 -36.97 -28.10 -4.97
N ARG A 27 -37.59 -27.88 -3.81
CA ARG A 27 -38.02 -26.55 -3.36
C ARG A 27 -37.13 -26.03 -2.22
N PHE A 28 -36.91 -24.72 -2.19
CA PHE A 28 -36.01 -24.03 -1.28
C PHE A 28 -36.67 -22.78 -0.67
N THR A 29 -36.27 -22.43 0.55
CA THR A 29 -36.71 -21.22 1.26
C THR A 29 -36.01 -19.94 0.81
N ARG A 30 -34.87 -20.05 0.10
CA ARG A 30 -34.06 -18.92 -0.38
C ARG A 30 -33.50 -19.20 -1.77
N HIS A 31 -33.53 -18.19 -2.65
CA HIS A 31 -33.01 -18.29 -4.02
C HIS A 31 -31.51 -18.62 -4.07
N GLU A 32 -30.71 -18.13 -3.12
CA GLU A 32 -29.26 -18.42 -3.06
C GLU A 32 -28.97 -19.92 -2.91
N ASN A 33 -29.75 -20.63 -2.10
CA ASN A 33 -29.66 -22.08 -1.94
C ASN A 33 -30.06 -22.80 -3.24
N LEU A 34 -31.08 -22.31 -3.94
CA LEU A 34 -31.47 -22.81 -5.27
C LEU A 34 -30.33 -22.60 -6.29
N LYS A 35 -29.73 -21.41 -6.37
CA LYS A 35 -28.62 -21.11 -7.28
C LYS A 35 -27.40 -22.01 -7.02
N ARG A 36 -27.05 -22.20 -5.75
CA ARG A 36 -25.96 -23.09 -5.31
C ARG A 36 -26.24 -24.57 -5.60
N HIS A 37 -27.51 -24.98 -5.57
CA HIS A 37 -27.96 -26.34 -5.92
C HIS A 37 -28.03 -26.55 -7.44
N ALA A 38 -28.51 -25.58 -8.22
CA ALA A 38 -28.58 -25.65 -9.67
C ALA A 38 -27.19 -25.85 -10.30
N ALA A 39 -26.16 -25.19 -9.76
CA ALA A 39 -24.76 -25.35 -10.15
C ALA A 39 -24.20 -26.79 -9.94
N LEU A 40 -24.90 -27.67 -9.21
CA LEU A 40 -24.54 -29.08 -9.07
C LEU A 40 -25.04 -29.93 -10.26
N HIS A 41 -26.09 -29.49 -10.97
CA HIS A 41 -26.52 -30.15 -12.21
C HIS A 41 -25.55 -29.86 -13.37
N SER A 42 -24.85 -28.72 -13.34
CA SER A 42 -23.82 -28.32 -14.30
C SER A 42 -22.52 -29.13 -14.25
N ARG A 43 -22.46 -30.22 -13.46
CA ARG A 43 -21.26 -31.05 -13.26
C ARG A 43 -21.56 -32.56 -13.40
N SER A 44 -21.76 -32.98 -14.65
CA SER A 44 -21.85 -34.38 -15.15
C SER A 44 -22.77 -35.34 -14.37
N SER A 45 -23.92 -35.67 -14.95
CA SER A 45 -25.04 -36.34 -14.28
C SER A 45 -24.95 -37.87 -14.13
N SER A 46 -23.75 -38.46 -14.11
CA SER A 46 -23.56 -39.92 -14.28
C SER A 46 -22.99 -40.69 -13.08
N ASN A 47 -22.76 -40.07 -11.91
CA ASN A 47 -22.30 -40.78 -10.70
C ASN A 47 -22.82 -40.18 -9.37
N ALA A 48 -24.06 -39.68 -9.38
CA ALA A 48 -24.56 -38.68 -8.44
C ALA A 48 -25.06 -39.18 -7.05
N SER A 49 -24.56 -40.29 -6.50
CA SER A 49 -24.79 -40.59 -5.07
C SER A 49 -23.72 -41.50 -4.43
N ILE A 50 -23.30 -41.17 -3.20
CA ILE A 50 -22.32 -41.91 -2.42
C ILE A 50 -23.06 -42.70 -1.31
N PRO A 51 -23.10 -44.05 -1.36
CA PRO A 51 -23.82 -44.86 -0.39
C PRO A 51 -23.09 -44.97 0.96
N CYS A 52 -23.83 -44.98 2.06
CA CYS A 52 -23.36 -45.55 3.32
C CYS A 52 -23.17 -47.07 3.17
N HIS A 53 -22.17 -47.63 3.84
CA HIS A 53 -21.88 -49.07 3.84
C HIS A 53 -22.46 -49.79 5.08
N LEU A 54 -23.14 -49.06 5.96
CA LEU A 54 -23.77 -49.56 7.20
C LEU A 54 -25.31 -49.43 7.20
N CYS A 55 -25.89 -48.77 6.20
CA CYS A 55 -27.34 -48.63 5.97
C CYS A 55 -27.61 -48.18 4.52
N PRO A 56 -28.82 -48.32 3.97
CA PRO A 56 -29.13 -47.98 2.57
C PRO A 56 -29.21 -46.47 2.25
N ALA A 57 -28.74 -45.58 3.14
CA ALA A 57 -28.77 -44.13 2.90
C ALA A 57 -27.67 -43.70 1.91
N THR A 58 -28.05 -42.94 0.88
CA THR A 58 -27.13 -42.36 -0.11
C THR A 58 -27.04 -40.84 0.04
N PHE A 59 -25.89 -40.26 -0.35
CA PHE A 59 -25.58 -38.85 -0.14
C PHE A 59 -24.96 -38.22 -1.37
N SER A 60 -25.40 -37.02 -1.76
CA SER A 60 -24.83 -36.27 -2.88
C SER A 60 -23.43 -35.71 -2.62
N ARG A 61 -22.94 -35.74 -1.37
CA ARG A 61 -21.63 -35.20 -0.95
C ARG A 61 -20.97 -36.04 0.15
N PRO A 62 -19.61 -36.18 0.17
CA PRO A 62 -18.91 -36.94 1.20
C PRO A 62 -19.12 -36.41 2.63
N ASP A 63 -19.18 -35.10 2.82
CA ASP A 63 -19.30 -34.47 4.15
C ASP A 63 -20.65 -34.78 4.82
N LEU A 64 -21.73 -34.92 4.03
CA LEU A 64 -23.05 -35.30 4.52
C LEU A 64 -23.06 -36.76 4.98
N ARG A 65 -22.42 -37.64 4.22
CA ARG A 65 -22.24 -39.07 4.57
C ARG A 65 -21.43 -39.24 5.85
N HIS A 66 -20.31 -38.53 5.98
CA HIS A 66 -19.46 -38.61 7.18
C HIS A 66 -20.21 -38.11 8.43
N ARG A 67 -20.95 -37.01 8.29
CA ARG A 67 -21.81 -36.43 9.35
C ARG A 67 -22.97 -37.35 9.74
N HIS A 68 -23.55 -38.08 8.77
CA HIS A 68 -24.51 -39.15 9.02
C HIS A 68 -23.88 -40.30 9.81
N MET A 69 -22.73 -40.82 9.38
CA MET A 69 -22.04 -41.92 10.06
C MET A 69 -21.73 -41.56 11.53
N LYS A 70 -21.18 -40.37 11.79
CA LYS A 70 -20.91 -39.89 13.16
C LYS A 70 -22.16 -39.75 14.04
N ARG A 71 -23.36 -39.51 13.46
CA ARG A 71 -24.64 -39.38 14.20
C ARG A 71 -25.52 -40.64 14.23
N LYS A 72 -25.23 -41.67 13.43
CA LYS A 72 -26.09 -42.86 13.29
C LYS A 72 -25.36 -44.21 13.40
N HIS A 73 -24.02 -44.22 13.36
CA HIS A 73 -23.21 -45.44 13.39
C HIS A 73 -21.99 -45.33 14.34
N MET A 74 -22.05 -44.43 15.33
CA MET A 74 -20.94 -44.07 16.21
C MET A 74 -20.30 -45.31 16.88
N ASP A 75 -21.11 -46.15 17.52
CA ASP A 75 -20.72 -47.36 18.28
C ASP A 75 -20.07 -48.48 17.43
N ARG A 76 -19.94 -48.30 16.11
CA ARG A 76 -19.30 -49.27 15.19
C ARG A 76 -18.04 -48.75 14.51
N MET A 77 -17.69 -47.47 14.63
CA MET A 77 -16.45 -46.94 14.04
C MET A 77 -15.20 -47.23 14.88
N GLU A 78 -15.34 -47.54 16.17
CA GLU A 78 -14.21 -47.81 17.07
C GLU A 78 -13.69 -49.26 17.03
N LYS A 79 -14.35 -50.17 16.29
CA LYS A 79 -13.98 -51.60 16.21
C LYS A 79 -13.15 -51.98 14.98
N THR A 80 -12.83 -51.02 14.10
CA THR A 80 -11.97 -51.23 12.93
C THR A 80 -10.56 -50.64 13.10
N SER A 81 -10.22 -50.08 14.26
CA SER A 81 -8.94 -49.43 14.55
C SER A 81 -8.04 -50.20 15.54
N ARG A 82 -8.41 -51.43 15.93
CA ARG A 82 -7.63 -52.28 16.85
C ARG A 82 -7.65 -53.75 16.42
N GLY A 83 -6.65 -54.16 15.63
CA GLY A 83 -6.38 -55.57 15.37
C GLY A 83 -5.46 -55.84 14.17
N GLY A 84 -4.31 -56.48 14.42
CA GLY A 84 -3.45 -57.07 13.39
C GLY A 84 -2.07 -56.42 13.22
N ASN A 85 -1.03 -57.05 13.75
CA ASN A 85 0.36 -56.80 13.32
C ASN A 85 0.60 -57.50 11.97
N SER A 86 1.58 -57.00 11.21
CA SER A 86 2.14 -57.70 10.04
C SER A 86 2.85 -59.01 10.43
N PRO A 87 2.95 -59.95 9.48
CA PRO A 87 4.29 -60.40 9.11
C PRO A 87 4.57 -60.34 7.59
N GLN A 88 5.84 -60.56 7.28
CA GLN A 88 6.57 -60.31 6.04
C GLN A 88 6.73 -61.58 5.17
N SER A 89 6.53 -61.51 3.85
CA SER A 89 7.41 -62.08 2.78
C SER A 89 6.76 -62.15 1.37
N ASP A 90 7.62 -62.08 0.35
CA ASP A 90 7.60 -62.63 -1.03
C ASP A 90 6.27 -62.62 -1.85
N LEU A 91 6.20 -61.99 -3.04
CA LEU A 91 6.75 -62.54 -4.30
C LEU A 91 6.73 -61.56 -5.50
N GLN A 92 7.76 -61.68 -6.35
CA GLN A 92 7.82 -61.55 -7.82
C GLN A 92 7.05 -60.47 -8.63
N ARG A 93 7.86 -59.66 -9.35
CA ARG A 93 7.70 -59.14 -10.73
C ARG A 93 6.43 -59.54 -11.53
N HIS A 94 5.84 -58.58 -12.25
CA HIS A 94 6.05 -58.43 -13.72
C HIS A 94 5.45 -57.10 -14.27
N ALA A 95 6.03 -56.57 -15.35
CA ALA A 95 5.44 -55.53 -16.21
C ALA A 95 5.03 -56.15 -17.56
N PRO A 96 4.13 -55.51 -18.35
CA PRO A 96 4.65 -54.76 -19.52
C PRO A 96 3.88 -53.46 -19.86
N THR A 97 4.18 -52.92 -21.05
CA THR A 97 3.97 -51.55 -21.59
C THR A 97 2.66 -51.37 -22.45
N PRO A 98 2.36 -50.15 -22.99
CA PRO A 98 0.99 -49.76 -23.41
C PRO A 98 0.74 -49.73 -24.95
N PRO A 99 -0.47 -49.30 -25.35
CA PRO A 99 -0.67 -48.23 -26.36
C PRO A 99 -1.62 -47.11 -25.84
N SER A 100 -1.91 -45.95 -26.46
CA SER A 100 -1.38 -45.10 -27.57
C SER A 100 -2.53 -44.55 -28.42
N GLN A 101 -2.60 -43.21 -28.62
CA GLN A 101 -3.47 -42.46 -29.57
C GLN A 101 -5.00 -42.45 -29.24
N THR A 102 -5.89 -41.58 -29.75
CA THR A 102 -5.90 -40.56 -30.85
C THR A 102 -6.74 -39.29 -30.53
N SER A 103 -6.31 -38.13 -31.06
CA SER A 103 -7.04 -36.95 -31.65
C SER A 103 -8.49 -36.52 -31.29
N GLU A 104 -8.69 -35.18 -31.21
CA GLU A 104 -9.75 -34.35 -31.89
C GLU A 104 -11.26 -34.54 -31.55
N ALA A 105 -12.18 -33.55 -31.63
CA ALA A 105 -12.12 -32.11 -31.95
C ALA A 105 -13.29 -31.32 -31.25
N GLU A 106 -13.59 -30.10 -31.72
CA GLU A 106 -14.53 -29.07 -31.21
C GLU A 106 -16.03 -29.37 -31.38
N VAL A 107 -16.89 -28.57 -30.74
CA VAL A 107 -18.09 -27.90 -31.33
C VAL A 107 -18.58 -26.76 -30.41
N ASP A 108 -19.20 -25.74 -30.99
CA ASP A 108 -19.50 -24.41 -30.42
C ASP A 108 -21.02 -24.13 -30.25
N THR A 109 -21.38 -22.90 -29.87
CA THR A 109 -22.70 -22.22 -29.85
C THR A 109 -23.66 -22.56 -28.68
N ASP A 110 -24.04 -21.60 -27.82
CA ASP A 110 -25.06 -20.50 -27.92
C ASP A 110 -26.52 -20.99 -27.71
N GLN A 111 -27.52 -20.25 -27.21
CA GLN A 111 -27.72 -18.85 -26.73
C GLN A 111 -28.74 -18.95 -25.52
N LEU A 112 -29.56 -18.03 -24.95
CA LEU A 112 -30.04 -16.64 -25.14
C LEU A 112 -30.56 -16.07 -23.78
N PHE A 113 -30.28 -14.78 -23.51
CA PHE A 113 -31.11 -13.69 -22.87
C PHE A 113 -31.98 -13.86 -21.58
N ARG A 114 -31.93 -12.91 -20.61
CA ARG A 114 -32.78 -11.68 -20.35
C ARG A 114 -34.24 -11.96 -19.91
N GLN A 115 -34.96 -11.16 -19.09
CA GLN A 115 -34.81 -9.82 -18.44
C GLN A 115 -35.55 -9.86 -17.05
N ALA A 116 -35.20 -9.09 -15.99
CA ALA A 116 -35.74 -7.77 -15.57
C ALA A 116 -37.30 -7.65 -15.49
N SER A 117 -37.97 -6.97 -14.53
CA SER A 117 -37.62 -6.24 -13.28
C SER A 117 -38.93 -5.76 -12.57
N THR A 118 -38.88 -4.88 -11.55
CA THR A 118 -40.01 -4.22 -10.81
C THR A 118 -40.79 -5.15 -9.85
N ASP A 119 -40.81 -5.03 -8.51
CA ASP A 119 -40.51 -3.94 -7.53
C ASP A 119 -41.59 -2.82 -7.52
N ASP A 120 -42.02 -2.13 -6.44
CA ASP A 120 -41.54 -1.97 -5.03
C ASP A 120 -42.08 -3.02 -4.00
N ASP A 121 -42.57 -2.81 -2.74
CA ASP A 121 -43.12 -1.69 -1.90
C ASP A 121 -42.91 -1.96 -0.36
N ALA A 122 -43.20 -1.00 0.57
CA ALA A 122 -42.94 -1.13 2.03
C ALA A 122 -43.91 -0.41 3.02
N ILE A 123 -44.19 -1.03 4.18
CA ILE A 123 -44.86 -0.41 5.37
C ILE A 123 -44.13 -0.79 6.68
N ASN A 124 -44.14 0.14 7.66
CA ASN A 124 -43.37 0.14 8.91
C ASN A 124 -44.29 0.20 10.15
N LEU A 125 -43.92 -0.40 11.29
CA LEU A 125 -44.41 0.02 12.62
C LEU A 125 -43.51 -0.43 13.80
N SER A 126 -43.50 0.37 14.87
CA SER A 126 -42.87 0.17 16.18
C SER A 126 -43.78 -0.65 17.14
N SER A 127 -43.56 -0.88 18.45
CA SER A 127 -42.69 -0.32 19.52
C SER A 127 -42.59 -1.39 20.66
N SER A 128 -41.95 -1.33 21.84
CA SER A 128 -41.08 -0.42 22.63
C SER A 128 -40.76 -1.11 23.99
N LEU A 129 -39.60 -0.75 24.57
CA LEU A 129 -39.01 -1.02 25.91
C LEU A 129 -39.93 -0.82 27.15
N PRO A 130 -39.57 -1.33 28.36
CA PRO A 130 -38.58 -0.72 29.32
C PRO A 130 -37.55 -1.72 29.93
N SER A 131 -36.26 -1.37 30.11
CA SER A 131 -35.57 -0.79 31.31
C SER A 131 -35.24 -1.83 32.43
N ASP A 132 -34.12 -1.81 33.19
CA ASP A 132 -33.09 -0.78 33.48
C ASP A 132 -31.63 -1.34 33.68
N LEU A 133 -30.65 -0.45 33.44
CA LEU A 133 -29.27 -0.22 34.00
C LEU A 133 -28.34 -1.34 34.56
N ASN A 134 -27.02 -1.14 34.30
CA ASN A 134 -25.79 -1.77 34.85
C ASN A 134 -25.64 -3.31 34.65
N ASP A 135 -24.61 -3.84 33.97
CA ASP A 135 -23.17 -3.72 34.26
C ASP A 135 -22.29 -3.82 32.99
N THR A 136 -21.14 -3.10 32.95
CA THR A 136 -20.25 -3.03 31.77
C THR A 136 -18.86 -3.65 32.00
N GLN A 137 -18.82 -4.93 32.36
CA GLN A 137 -17.62 -5.79 32.29
C GLN A 137 -18.02 -7.19 31.80
N MET A 138 -17.05 -8.02 31.35
CA MET A 138 -17.23 -9.42 30.91
C MET A 138 -17.84 -9.66 29.50
N LEU A 139 -17.34 -8.96 28.45
CA LEU A 139 -17.62 -9.34 27.05
C LEU A 139 -16.41 -9.29 26.08
N ALA A 140 -15.19 -9.39 26.61
CA ALA A 140 -13.94 -9.35 25.83
C ALA A 140 -13.21 -10.72 25.69
N THR A 141 -13.78 -11.81 26.21
CA THR A 141 -13.08 -13.09 26.40
C THR A 141 -13.63 -14.28 25.59
N SER A 142 -14.58 -14.05 24.67
CA SER A 142 -15.31 -15.12 23.97
C SER A 142 -14.98 -15.30 22.47
N PHE A 143 -13.97 -14.60 21.93
CA PHE A 143 -13.57 -14.72 20.52
C PHE A 143 -12.24 -15.46 20.28
N SER A 144 -11.46 -15.75 21.32
CA SER A 144 -10.15 -16.40 21.22
C SER A 144 -10.17 -17.94 21.25
N SER A 145 -11.35 -18.57 21.34
CA SER A 145 -11.50 -20.02 21.63
C SER A 145 -12.15 -20.87 20.53
N GLN A 146 -12.45 -20.33 19.36
CA GLN A 146 -13.06 -21.09 18.24
C GLN A 146 -12.21 -21.21 16.96
N ALA A 147 -11.00 -20.64 16.93
CA ALA A 147 -10.10 -20.73 15.77
C ALA A 147 -9.46 -22.13 15.56
N SER A 148 -9.55 -23.03 16.54
CA SER A 148 -8.78 -24.29 16.60
C SER A 148 -9.61 -25.55 16.29
N MET A 149 -10.43 -25.56 15.23
CA MET A 149 -11.17 -26.77 14.85
C MET A 149 -11.58 -26.93 13.36
N LEU A 150 -10.84 -26.32 12.41
CA LEU A 150 -11.20 -26.35 10.98
C LEU A 150 -10.03 -26.58 9.99
N LEU A 151 -9.11 -27.50 10.31
CA LEU A 151 -8.16 -28.07 9.34
C LEU A 151 -8.37 -29.58 9.19
N GLY A 152 -8.49 -30.04 7.94
CA GLY A 152 -8.61 -31.46 7.57
C GLY A 152 -7.38 -31.97 6.81
N PRO A 153 -7.12 -33.29 6.80
CA PRO A 153 -5.90 -33.84 6.23
C PRO A 153 -5.93 -33.86 4.69
N ALA A 154 -5.40 -32.80 4.08
CA ALA A 154 -5.14 -32.71 2.64
C ALA A 154 -3.83 -31.97 2.31
N ALA A 155 -2.95 -31.74 3.30
CA ALA A 155 -1.69 -31.01 3.18
C ALA A 155 -0.46 -31.94 3.28
N SER A 156 -0.53 -33.12 2.65
CA SER A 156 0.46 -34.19 2.80
C SER A 156 0.86 -34.85 1.47
N GLN A 157 0.92 -34.07 0.39
CA GLN A 157 1.54 -34.43 -0.90
C GLN A 157 2.29 -33.24 -1.53
N LEU A 158 3.17 -32.59 -0.76
CA LEU A 158 4.22 -31.70 -1.29
C LEU A 158 5.48 -31.64 -0.40
N ALA A 159 5.59 -32.52 0.60
CA ALA A 159 6.81 -32.71 1.38
C ALA A 159 7.80 -33.56 0.56
N GLY A 160 8.62 -32.90 -0.26
CA GLY A 160 9.47 -33.55 -1.27
C GLY A 160 10.80 -32.87 -1.58
N VAL A 161 11.22 -31.89 -0.77
CA VAL A 161 12.55 -31.24 -0.89
C VAL A 161 13.21 -31.22 0.50
N ASN A 162 14.30 -31.97 0.65
CA ASN A 162 15.09 -31.98 1.88
C ASN A 162 16.07 -30.80 1.86
N PHE A 163 15.70 -29.68 2.50
CA PHE A 163 16.70 -28.68 2.88
C PHE A 163 17.58 -29.26 4.00
N LEU A 164 18.86 -29.45 3.71
CA LEU A 164 19.87 -29.90 4.66
C LEU A 164 20.14 -28.80 5.70
N GLU A 165 20.23 -29.18 6.98
CA GLU A 165 20.56 -28.26 8.07
C GLU A 165 22.00 -27.73 7.95
N PRO A 166 22.22 -26.40 8.00
CA PRO A 166 23.52 -25.83 8.35
C PRO A 166 23.63 -25.76 9.89
N SER A 167 24.34 -26.72 10.49
CA SER A 167 24.48 -26.85 11.95
C SER A 167 25.39 -25.77 12.57
N CYS A 168 24.85 -24.57 12.82
CA CYS A 168 25.57 -23.48 13.49
C CYS A 168 25.09 -23.24 14.93
N ASN A 169 25.79 -23.82 15.92
CA ASN A 169 25.57 -23.50 17.33
C ASN A 169 26.02 -22.07 17.65
N LEU A 170 25.09 -21.18 18.00
CA LEU A 170 25.37 -19.86 18.56
C LEU A 170 24.61 -19.66 19.87
N ASN A 171 25.33 -19.69 21.00
CA ASN A 171 24.83 -19.25 22.29
C ASN A 171 24.71 -17.71 22.30
N MET A 172 23.50 -17.20 22.13
CA MET A 172 23.16 -15.80 22.41
C MET A 172 22.10 -15.74 23.52
N SER A 173 22.55 -15.53 24.75
CA SER A 173 21.69 -15.11 25.85
C SER A 173 21.42 -13.60 25.77
N ASN A 174 20.27 -13.19 26.32
CA ASN A 174 19.78 -11.81 26.45
C ASN A 174 19.31 -11.12 25.15
N SER A 175 18.06 -11.39 24.77
CA SER A 175 17.22 -10.50 23.96
C SER A 175 15.85 -10.30 24.64
N PRO A 176 15.34 -9.06 24.80
CA PRO A 176 14.03 -8.82 25.37
C PRO A 176 12.93 -8.90 24.29
N SER A 177 12.19 -10.01 24.27
CA SER A 177 11.16 -10.29 23.26
C SER A 177 9.80 -9.64 23.56
N GLY A 178 9.12 -9.16 22.51
CA GLY A 178 7.65 -9.12 22.45
C GLY A 178 6.98 -7.74 22.54
N MET A 179 6.78 -7.09 21.39
CA MET A 179 5.68 -6.13 21.21
C MET A 179 4.43 -6.88 20.73
N SER A 180 3.33 -6.76 21.46
CA SER A 180 2.05 -7.43 21.13
C SER A 180 1.16 -6.53 20.28
N LEU A 181 0.65 -7.06 19.17
CA LEU A 181 -0.15 -6.34 18.15
C LEU A 181 -1.53 -5.84 18.61
N LEU A 182 -1.88 -5.99 19.89
CA LEU A 182 -3.22 -5.69 20.43
C LEU A 182 -3.28 -4.44 21.34
N ASN A 183 -2.20 -3.65 21.45
CA ASN A 183 -2.15 -2.52 22.39
C ASN A 183 -1.90 -1.15 21.74
N PHE A 184 -2.60 -0.85 20.64
CA PHE A 184 -2.77 0.52 20.15
C PHE A 184 -3.70 1.32 21.09
N SER A 185 -3.19 1.65 22.27
CA SER A 185 -3.86 2.58 23.19
C SER A 185 -3.66 4.00 22.67
N LEU A 186 -4.75 4.64 22.21
CA LEU A 186 -4.66 5.90 21.47
C LEU A 186 -4.22 7.11 22.32
N ASP A 187 -4.34 6.99 23.65
CA ASP A 187 -4.43 8.11 24.57
C ASP A 187 -3.54 7.95 25.82
N GLN A 188 -2.22 7.93 25.59
CA GLN A 188 -1.22 8.10 26.66
C GLN A 188 -0.29 9.27 26.33
N GLY A 189 -0.14 10.18 27.30
CA GLY A 189 0.82 11.28 27.26
C GLY A 189 2.27 10.80 27.25
N SER A 190 3.16 11.58 26.62
CA SER A 190 4.54 11.21 26.28
C SER A 190 5.37 10.64 27.44
N PRO A 191 5.76 9.34 27.41
CA PRO A 191 6.67 8.75 28.40
C PRO A 191 8.15 9.14 28.21
N GLU A 192 8.49 9.78 27.08
CA GLU A 192 9.89 9.97 26.63
C GLU A 192 10.75 10.90 27.53
N ARG A 193 10.13 11.69 28.42
CA ARG A 193 10.84 12.57 29.39
C ARG A 193 11.73 11.82 30.39
N LEU A 194 11.72 10.48 30.41
CA LEU A 194 12.42 9.66 31.41
C LEU A 194 13.47 8.69 30.83
N LEU A 195 13.68 8.66 29.50
CA LEU A 195 14.54 7.64 28.86
C LEU A 195 15.78 8.18 28.13
N TYR A 196 15.83 9.47 27.78
CA TYR A 196 17.08 10.11 27.38
C TYR A 196 17.83 10.63 28.61
N GLY A 197 19.05 10.16 28.81
CA GLY A 197 19.92 10.58 29.90
C GLY A 197 20.20 12.08 29.85
N SER A 198 20.31 12.69 31.03
CA SER A 198 20.40 14.14 31.24
C SER A 198 21.56 14.80 30.49
N ILE A 199 21.23 15.44 29.36
CA ILE A 199 21.89 16.66 28.90
C ILE A 199 21.02 17.82 29.41
N ASP A 200 21.63 18.83 30.04
CA ASP A 200 20.92 19.93 30.73
C ASP A 200 20.21 20.91 29.77
N LEU A 201 19.10 20.46 29.17
CA LEU A 201 18.16 21.31 28.44
C LEU A 201 17.27 22.06 29.44
N ASN A 202 17.89 23.03 30.11
CA ASN A 202 17.23 23.92 31.06
C ASN A 202 16.08 24.72 30.42
N GLN A 203 15.18 25.19 31.27
CA GLN A 203 13.82 25.68 30.95
C GLN A 203 13.72 26.93 30.04
N GLY A 204 14.83 27.41 29.47
CA GLY A 204 14.88 28.54 28.53
C GLY A 204 14.74 28.18 27.04
N GLN A 205 14.68 26.91 26.65
CA GLN A 205 14.53 26.54 25.23
C GLN A 205 13.11 26.75 24.67
N ASN A 206 12.09 26.88 25.53
CA ASN A 206 10.68 27.03 25.13
C ASN A 206 10.38 28.32 24.35
N ASP A 207 11.31 29.28 24.27
CA ASP A 207 11.16 30.56 23.56
C ASP A 207 12.12 30.71 22.37
N TRP A 208 12.87 29.66 21.99
CA TRP A 208 13.77 29.76 20.84
C TRP A 208 13.01 29.93 19.51
N TYR A 209 13.59 30.76 18.64
CA TYR A 209 13.16 31.01 17.27
C TYR A 209 14.38 31.21 16.34
N PRO A 210 14.32 30.82 15.07
CA PRO A 210 15.41 31.05 14.11
C PRO A 210 15.67 32.54 13.83
N SER A 211 16.91 32.87 13.49
CA SER A 211 17.31 34.21 13.05
C SER A 211 16.85 34.52 11.62
N THR A 212 16.86 35.80 11.22
CA THR A 212 16.49 36.21 9.85
C THR A 212 17.42 35.62 8.79
N SER A 213 18.70 35.40 9.11
CA SER A 213 19.67 34.65 8.29
C SER A 213 19.24 33.20 8.12
N GLN A 214 18.91 32.51 9.22
CA GLN A 214 18.42 31.12 9.19
C GLN A 214 17.11 30.96 8.42
N ILE A 215 16.18 31.91 8.56
CA ILE A 215 14.90 31.91 7.81
C ILE A 215 15.18 32.10 6.31
N THR A 216 15.97 33.12 5.94
CA THR A 216 16.22 33.47 4.53
C THR A 216 16.92 32.34 3.79
N GLN A 217 18.01 31.80 4.34
CA GLN A 217 18.75 30.72 3.71
C GLN A 217 17.95 29.41 3.71
N GLY A 218 17.27 29.08 4.81
CA GLY A 218 16.46 27.86 4.88
C GLY A 218 15.27 27.86 3.91
N CYS A 219 14.60 28.99 3.68
CA CYS A 219 13.58 29.11 2.63
C CYS A 219 14.19 28.91 1.22
N GLN A 220 15.37 29.47 0.93
CA GLN A 220 16.07 29.25 -0.34
C GLN A 220 16.44 27.77 -0.54
N LEU A 221 16.96 27.11 0.50
CA LEU A 221 17.28 25.68 0.49
C LEU A 221 16.01 24.82 0.28
N TYR A 222 14.90 25.13 0.95
CA TYR A 222 13.61 24.45 0.74
C TYR A 222 13.17 24.52 -0.73
N PHE A 223 13.17 25.71 -1.33
CA PHE A 223 12.74 25.85 -2.71
C PHE A 223 13.71 25.21 -3.71
N LYS A 224 15.02 25.22 -3.45
CA LYS A 224 16.02 24.54 -4.29
C LYS A 224 15.95 23.01 -4.22
N HIS A 225 15.78 22.43 -3.02
CA HIS A 225 15.99 20.99 -2.78
C HIS A 225 14.74 20.17 -2.43
N VAL A 226 13.63 20.80 -2.00
CA VAL A 226 12.45 20.09 -1.47
C VAL A 226 11.21 20.34 -2.33
N SER A 227 11.03 21.57 -2.82
CA SER A 227 9.81 21.97 -3.55
C SER A 227 9.52 21.19 -4.85
N HIS A 228 10.52 20.52 -5.44
CA HIS A 228 10.30 19.70 -6.63
C HIS A 228 9.59 18.36 -6.30
N PHE A 229 9.85 17.76 -5.14
CA PHE A 229 9.17 16.53 -4.69
C PHE A 229 8.01 16.79 -3.71
N LEU A 230 7.94 17.98 -3.08
CA LEU A 230 6.80 18.48 -2.31
C LEU A 230 6.28 19.83 -2.87
N PRO A 231 5.58 19.83 -4.02
CA PRO A 231 5.29 21.03 -4.79
C PRO A 231 4.04 21.81 -4.35
N PHE A 232 3.66 21.76 -3.07
CA PHE A 232 2.43 22.42 -2.58
C PHE A 232 2.61 23.90 -2.19
N LEU A 233 3.84 24.39 -1.97
CA LEU A 233 4.12 25.81 -1.72
C LEU A 233 4.53 26.53 -3.01
N HIS A 234 3.88 27.66 -3.31
CA HIS A 234 4.11 28.43 -4.52
C HIS A 234 5.22 29.47 -4.33
N GLN A 235 6.42 29.19 -4.85
CA GLN A 235 7.61 30.03 -4.64
C GLN A 235 7.42 31.51 -5.04
N PRO A 236 6.83 31.90 -6.19
CA PRO A 236 6.70 33.31 -6.59
C PRO A 236 5.76 34.16 -5.71
N THR A 237 4.91 33.56 -4.88
CA THR A 237 4.04 34.29 -3.94
C THR A 237 4.28 33.92 -2.48
N PHE A 238 5.40 33.24 -2.19
CA PHE A 238 5.75 32.86 -0.84
C PHE A 238 6.35 34.05 -0.07
N ASP A 239 5.84 34.30 1.14
CA ASP A 239 6.41 35.26 2.08
C ASP A 239 6.59 34.59 3.46
N SER A 240 7.85 34.53 3.92
CA SER A 240 8.22 33.98 5.22
C SER A 240 7.65 34.75 6.42
N ALA A 241 7.20 36.00 6.25
CA ALA A 241 6.60 36.80 7.31
C ALA A 241 5.08 36.57 7.48
N SER A 242 4.40 36.00 6.47
CA SER A 242 2.94 35.76 6.50
C SER A 242 2.53 34.34 6.86
N ILE A 243 3.43 33.36 6.73
CA ILE A 243 3.12 31.96 7.04
C ILE A 243 3.17 31.65 8.55
N PRO A 244 2.37 30.70 9.05
CA PRO A 244 2.43 30.28 10.45
C PRO A 244 3.81 29.73 10.85
N SER A 245 4.28 30.07 12.06
CA SER A 245 5.59 29.64 12.56
C SER A 245 5.81 28.13 12.55
N HIS A 246 4.77 27.33 12.78
CA HIS A 246 4.87 25.88 12.72
C HIS A 246 5.19 25.37 11.30
N LEU A 247 4.60 25.98 10.26
CA LEU A 247 4.87 25.64 8.86
C LEU A 247 6.28 26.07 8.48
N LEU A 248 6.69 27.29 8.86
CA LEU A 248 8.05 27.77 8.63
C LEU A 248 9.08 26.83 9.23
N LEU A 249 8.95 26.48 10.52
CA LEU A 249 9.89 25.57 11.20
C LEU A 249 9.90 24.16 10.58
N SER A 250 8.75 23.68 10.10
CA SER A 250 8.66 22.39 9.39
C SER A 250 9.30 22.42 7.99
N MET A 251 9.31 23.57 7.31
CA MET A 251 10.12 23.76 6.09
C MET A 251 11.61 23.78 6.43
N LEU A 252 11.99 24.54 7.47
CA LEU A 252 13.39 24.72 7.89
C LEU A 252 14.04 23.42 8.36
N CYS A 253 13.30 22.49 8.99
CA CYS A 253 13.88 21.21 9.40
C CYS A 253 14.32 20.37 8.18
N ILE A 254 13.50 20.21 7.14
CA ILE A 254 13.94 19.49 5.93
C ILE A 254 15.02 20.29 5.19
N ALA A 255 14.86 21.61 5.06
CA ALA A 255 15.80 22.45 4.30
C ALA A 255 17.25 22.39 4.82
N TYR A 256 17.45 22.37 6.14
CA TYR A 256 18.79 22.32 6.75
C TYR A 256 19.46 20.94 6.73
N GLN A 257 18.85 19.93 6.09
CA GLN A 257 19.51 18.69 5.69
C GLN A 257 20.31 18.84 4.38
N TYR A 258 20.22 20.00 3.72
CA TYR A 258 20.90 20.34 2.45
C TYR A 258 21.83 21.56 2.58
N GLY A 259 22.19 21.99 3.80
CA GLY A 259 23.06 23.17 4.01
C GLY A 259 23.57 23.32 5.45
N VAL A 260 24.33 24.39 5.70
CA VAL A 260 24.91 24.73 7.03
C VAL A 260 24.13 25.84 7.73
N ASP A 261 24.12 25.85 9.07
CA ASP A 261 23.56 26.95 9.87
C ASP A 261 24.38 28.23 9.61
N PRO A 262 23.79 29.32 9.05
CA PRO A 262 24.54 30.55 8.74
C PRO A 262 25.14 31.21 9.97
N ASP A 263 24.53 31.01 11.14
CA ASP A 263 24.99 31.61 12.39
C ASP A 263 26.07 30.74 13.08
N ARG A 264 26.37 29.55 12.50
CA ARG A 264 27.35 28.55 12.97
C ARG A 264 28.02 27.82 11.80
N SER A 265 28.45 28.57 10.79
CA SER A 265 29.06 28.04 9.56
C SER A 265 30.32 27.20 9.82
N ASP A 266 31.08 27.55 10.87
CA ASP A 266 32.35 26.92 11.22
C ASP A 266 32.21 25.52 11.87
N GLN A 267 30.98 25.11 12.20
CA GLN A 267 30.71 23.83 12.88
C GLN A 267 30.21 22.77 11.89
N GLN A 268 31.00 21.69 11.73
CA GLN A 268 30.59 20.55 10.91
C GLN A 268 29.27 19.95 11.45
N GLY A 269 28.28 19.78 10.56
CA GLY A 269 26.95 19.30 10.93
C GLY A 269 26.01 20.34 11.57
N SER A 270 26.38 21.62 11.59
CA SER A 270 25.55 22.69 12.19
C SER A 270 24.13 22.76 11.62
N GLY A 271 23.97 22.52 10.32
CA GLY A 271 22.67 22.41 9.65
C GLY A 271 21.79 21.30 10.23
N VAL A 272 22.33 20.10 10.47
CA VAL A 272 21.59 18.99 11.10
C VAL A 272 21.13 19.36 12.52
N SER A 273 21.99 20.05 13.29
CA SER A 273 21.63 20.55 14.63
C SER A 273 20.60 21.69 14.60
N LEU A 274 20.59 22.54 13.57
CA LEU A 274 19.54 23.55 13.36
C LEU A 274 18.22 22.89 12.93
N SER A 275 18.30 21.90 12.04
CA SER A 275 17.20 21.10 11.53
C SER A 275 16.44 20.38 12.65
N GLU A 276 17.17 19.72 13.56
CA GLU A 276 16.62 19.06 14.74
C GLU A 276 15.95 20.06 15.71
N ARG A 277 16.59 21.21 15.99
CA ARG A 277 15.98 22.30 16.78
C ARG A 277 14.67 22.80 16.17
N CYS A 278 14.63 23.02 14.86
CA CYS A 278 13.42 23.41 14.14
C CYS A 278 12.32 22.34 14.23
N TYR A 279 12.67 21.06 14.07
CA TYR A 279 11.73 19.94 14.20
C TYR A 279 11.08 19.87 15.59
N HIS A 280 11.87 19.90 16.67
CA HIS A 280 11.29 19.89 18.02
C HIS A 280 10.38 21.09 18.28
N ARG A 281 10.83 22.31 17.92
CA ARG A 281 10.03 23.52 18.10
C ARG A 281 8.73 23.52 17.28
N ALA A 282 8.75 22.95 16.07
CA ALA A 282 7.54 22.76 15.26
C ALA A 282 6.57 21.75 15.90
N ARG A 283 7.06 20.62 16.42
CA ARG A 283 6.23 19.61 17.10
C ARG A 283 5.48 20.19 18.30
N ASP A 284 6.16 21.03 19.10
CA ASP A 284 5.54 21.67 20.27
C ASP A 284 4.40 22.62 19.84
N LEU A 285 4.64 23.47 18.84
CA LEU A 285 3.62 24.39 18.30
C LEU A 285 2.42 23.63 17.72
N VAL A 286 2.67 22.62 16.87
CA VAL A 286 1.61 21.79 16.26
C VAL A 286 0.86 20.95 17.30
N SER A 287 1.43 20.68 18.48
CA SER A 287 0.75 19.99 19.59
C SER A 287 -0.03 20.95 20.50
N GLY A 288 0.28 22.25 20.49
CA GLY A 288 -0.51 23.27 21.18
C GLY A 288 -1.75 23.72 20.41
N ASP A 289 -1.78 23.50 19.09
CA ASP A 289 -2.75 24.14 18.19
C ASP A 289 -4.15 23.50 18.15
N ASP A 290 -4.33 22.31 18.76
CA ASP A 290 -5.56 21.49 18.72
C ASP A 290 -6.83 22.16 19.31
N ASN A 291 -6.74 23.35 19.89
CA ASN A 291 -7.85 24.11 20.49
C ASN A 291 -8.22 25.38 19.70
N GLY A 292 -7.83 25.48 18.43
CA GLY A 292 -8.10 26.63 17.58
C GLY A 292 -9.56 26.75 17.11
N PRO A 293 -10.07 27.97 16.81
CA PRO A 293 -11.19 28.13 15.89
C PRO A 293 -10.83 27.55 14.51
N ASP A 294 -11.82 26.90 13.89
CA ASP A 294 -11.67 26.10 12.66
C ASP A 294 -11.65 27.01 11.41
N ASP A 295 -10.47 27.55 11.10
CA ASP A 295 -10.17 28.28 9.87
C ASP A 295 -9.51 27.34 8.86
N SER A 296 -10.04 27.29 7.63
CA SER A 296 -9.51 26.46 6.54
C SER A 296 -8.06 26.81 6.18
N THR A 297 -7.66 28.08 6.31
CA THR A 297 -6.29 28.54 5.99
C THR A 297 -5.28 27.99 6.99
N ARG A 298 -5.61 28.08 8.28
CA ARG A 298 -4.87 27.46 9.38
C ARG A 298 -4.82 25.94 9.25
N THR A 299 -5.95 25.28 9.01
CA THR A 299 -6.00 23.81 8.94
C THR A 299 -5.24 23.26 7.73
N LEU A 300 -5.25 23.96 6.58
CA LEU A 300 -4.35 23.66 5.45
C LEU A 300 -2.87 23.78 5.87
N SER A 301 -2.51 24.87 6.55
CA SER A 301 -1.14 25.10 7.04
C SER A 301 -0.70 24.05 8.07
N LEU A 302 -1.61 23.55 8.91
CA LEU A 302 -1.37 22.44 9.84
C LEU A 302 -1.13 21.13 9.10
N VAL A 303 -1.96 20.77 8.12
CA VAL A 303 -1.76 19.57 7.29
C VAL A 303 -0.40 19.61 6.58
N GLN A 304 -0.04 20.75 5.98
CA GLN A 304 1.28 20.96 5.36
C GLN A 304 2.43 20.80 6.36
N SER A 305 2.25 21.26 7.61
CA SER A 305 3.26 21.11 8.67
C SER A 305 3.41 19.66 9.12
N LEU A 306 2.30 18.97 9.38
CA LEU A 306 2.28 17.55 9.77
C LEU A 306 2.95 16.68 8.71
N LEU A 307 2.66 16.94 7.42
CA LEU A 307 3.27 16.26 6.27
C LEU A 307 4.79 16.40 6.24
N LEU A 308 5.31 17.61 6.47
CA LEU A 308 6.75 17.86 6.54
C LEU A 308 7.39 17.20 7.77
N LEU A 309 6.71 17.23 8.92
CA LEU A 309 7.20 16.63 10.16
C LEU A 309 7.22 15.10 10.12
N GLU A 310 6.25 14.44 9.48
CA GLU A 310 6.30 12.98 9.30
C GLU A 310 7.43 12.57 8.34
N ILE A 311 7.62 13.29 7.22
CA ILE A 311 8.71 13.00 6.28
C ILE A 311 10.07 13.17 6.98
N TYR A 312 10.24 14.22 7.79
CA TYR A 312 11.45 14.43 8.58
C TYR A 312 11.67 13.29 9.60
N ALA A 313 10.65 12.94 10.37
CA ALA A 313 10.72 11.88 11.37
C ALA A 313 11.07 10.51 10.76
N MET A 314 10.42 10.16 9.65
CA MET A 314 10.54 8.84 9.01
C MET A 314 11.81 8.71 8.15
N MET A 315 12.16 9.74 7.36
CA MET A 315 13.21 9.66 6.31
C MET A 315 14.53 10.35 6.67
N TYR A 316 14.54 11.27 7.64
CA TYR A 316 15.75 12.03 7.99
C TYR A 316 16.26 11.76 9.41
N LEU A 317 15.37 11.41 10.35
CA LEU A 317 15.76 10.93 11.68
C LEU A 317 15.79 9.40 11.78
N CYS A 318 14.76 8.73 11.25
CA CYS A 318 14.56 7.28 11.35
C CYS A 318 14.51 6.78 12.81
N GLY A 319 14.69 5.48 13.04
CA GLY A 319 14.66 4.87 14.38
C GLY A 319 13.35 5.15 15.13
N ASN A 320 13.49 5.45 16.43
CA ASN A 320 12.39 5.70 17.37
C ASN A 320 11.42 6.82 16.90
N HIS A 321 11.91 7.80 16.12
CA HIS A 321 11.08 8.88 15.60
C HIS A 321 10.00 8.40 14.63
N SER A 322 10.14 7.19 14.07
CA SER A 322 9.13 6.59 13.19
C SER A 322 7.76 6.45 13.87
N ALA A 323 7.74 6.17 15.19
CA ALA A 323 6.49 6.10 15.96
C ALA A 323 5.77 7.46 16.03
N TYR A 324 6.51 8.57 16.10
CA TYR A 324 5.94 9.92 15.98
C TYR A 324 5.44 10.19 14.56
N GLY A 325 6.20 9.79 13.53
CA GLY A 325 5.80 9.92 12.13
C GLY A 325 4.45 9.25 11.84
N LEU A 326 4.27 7.99 12.22
CA LEU A 326 3.03 7.24 11.99
C LEU A 326 1.82 7.78 12.79
N LYS A 327 2.03 8.29 14.02
CA LYS A 327 0.99 9.01 14.78
C LYS A 327 0.63 10.34 14.10
N THR A 328 1.62 11.04 13.57
CA THR A 328 1.48 12.31 12.83
C THR A 328 0.71 12.12 11.53
N HIS A 329 1.01 11.06 10.77
CA HIS A 329 0.28 10.68 9.56
C HIS A 329 -1.23 10.52 9.81
N THR A 330 -1.58 9.75 10.85
CA THR A 330 -2.99 9.49 11.19
C THR A 330 -3.73 10.78 11.60
N ARG A 331 -3.05 11.71 12.29
CA ARG A 331 -3.59 13.05 12.60
C ARG A 331 -3.74 13.91 11.34
N MET A 332 -2.76 13.89 10.44
CA MET A 332 -2.80 14.60 9.16
C MET A 332 -3.99 14.15 8.30
N ILE A 333 -4.18 12.84 8.12
CA ILE A 333 -5.28 12.28 7.34
C ILE A 333 -6.64 12.60 7.98
N SER A 334 -6.74 12.63 9.31
CA SER A 334 -7.95 13.08 10.01
C SER A 334 -8.28 14.55 9.72
N LEU A 335 -7.29 15.44 9.85
CA LEU A 335 -7.46 16.89 9.58
C LEU A 335 -7.75 17.20 8.11
N ALA A 336 -7.13 16.45 7.18
CA ALA A 336 -7.43 16.54 5.75
C ALA A 336 -8.88 16.16 5.43
N ARG A 337 -9.46 15.20 6.18
CA ARG A 337 -10.88 14.84 6.06
C ARG A 337 -11.81 15.89 6.69
N SER A 338 -11.52 16.35 7.90
CA SER A 338 -12.40 17.31 8.60
C SER A 338 -12.46 18.68 7.92
N SER A 339 -11.34 19.15 7.36
CA SER A 339 -11.26 20.40 6.59
C SER A 339 -11.84 20.32 5.17
N GLY A 340 -12.22 19.12 4.70
CA GLY A 340 -12.70 18.93 3.33
C GLY A 340 -11.61 19.08 2.25
N LEU A 341 -10.33 18.90 2.59
CA LEU A 341 -9.18 19.00 1.68
C LEU A 341 -9.33 18.15 0.40
N SER A 342 -10.10 17.07 0.50
CA SER A 342 -10.47 16.16 -0.60
C SER A 342 -11.37 16.77 -1.68
N ILE A 343 -11.97 17.94 -1.42
CA ILE A 343 -12.95 18.63 -2.27
C ILE A 343 -12.32 19.91 -2.87
N PRO A 344 -12.61 20.29 -4.13
CA PRO A 344 -12.22 21.59 -4.69
C PRO A 344 -12.80 22.77 -3.89
N LEU A 345 -11.99 23.81 -3.67
CA LEU A 345 -12.45 25.04 -3.02
C LEU A 345 -13.53 25.75 -3.87
N PRO A 346 -14.65 26.20 -3.28
CA PRO A 346 -15.68 26.96 -4.00
C PRO A 346 -15.09 28.22 -4.64
N THR A 347 -15.24 28.36 -5.96
CA THR A 347 -14.75 29.54 -6.70
C THR A 347 -15.73 30.71 -6.57
N GLU A 348 -15.97 31.18 -5.34
CA GLU A 348 -16.87 32.32 -5.08
C GLU A 348 -16.21 33.65 -5.46
N LEU A 349 -16.40 34.04 -6.72
CA LEU A 349 -16.01 35.36 -7.22
C LEU A 349 -16.93 36.45 -6.65
N THR A 350 -16.60 36.92 -5.46
CA THR A 350 -17.28 38.00 -4.70
C THR A 350 -17.30 39.37 -5.43
N SER A 351 -16.64 39.51 -6.57
CA SER A 351 -16.63 40.73 -7.39
C SER A 351 -17.09 40.47 -8.83
N LYS A 352 -17.91 41.37 -9.38
CA LYS A 352 -18.49 41.24 -10.73
C LYS A 352 -17.47 41.32 -11.88
N THR A 353 -16.25 41.76 -11.59
CA THR A 353 -15.09 41.77 -12.48
C THR A 353 -13.83 41.69 -11.61
N PRO A 354 -13.32 40.49 -11.26
CA PRO A 354 -12.11 40.33 -10.47
C PRO A 354 -10.89 40.79 -11.26
N CYS A 355 -9.92 41.43 -10.61
CA CYS A 355 -8.67 41.79 -11.27
C CYS A 355 -7.79 40.54 -11.48
N LEU A 356 -6.92 40.56 -12.50
CA LEU A 356 -6.13 39.40 -12.89
C LEU A 356 -5.23 38.86 -11.76
N ASN A 357 -4.72 39.75 -10.91
CA ASN A 357 -3.93 39.38 -9.72
C ASN A 357 -4.78 38.67 -8.64
N SER A 358 -6.07 39.00 -8.52
CA SER A 358 -6.99 38.29 -7.64
C SER A 358 -7.29 36.89 -8.17
N LEU A 359 -7.57 36.75 -9.47
CA LEU A 359 -7.78 35.46 -10.12
C LEU A 359 -6.57 34.53 -9.97
N TRP A 360 -5.37 35.06 -10.18
CA TRP A 360 -4.13 34.30 -10.00
C TRP A 360 -3.94 33.85 -8.55
N ARG A 361 -4.19 34.71 -7.55
CA ARG A 361 -4.08 34.36 -6.13
C ARG A 361 -5.05 33.26 -5.72
N THR A 362 -6.34 33.37 -6.09
CA THR A 362 -7.34 32.31 -5.84
C THR A 362 -6.99 31.01 -6.56
N PHE A 363 -6.38 31.08 -7.75
CA PHE A 363 -5.83 29.90 -8.43
C PHE A 363 -4.66 29.27 -7.65
N ILE A 364 -3.71 30.06 -7.15
CA ILE A 364 -2.58 29.56 -6.36
C ILE A 364 -3.05 28.93 -5.04
N GLU A 365 -4.05 29.51 -4.40
CA GLU A 365 -4.70 28.96 -3.19
C GLU A 365 -5.37 27.61 -3.47
N ALA A 366 -6.21 27.52 -4.51
CA ALA A 366 -6.88 26.27 -4.91
C ALA A 366 -5.90 25.19 -5.38
N GLU A 367 -4.83 25.57 -6.09
CA GLU A 367 -3.79 24.66 -6.57
C GLU A 367 -2.86 24.21 -5.42
N SER A 368 -2.56 25.07 -4.43
CA SER A 368 -1.87 24.72 -3.17
C SER A 368 -2.67 23.71 -2.34
N HIS A 369 -3.96 23.98 -2.14
CA HIS A 369 -4.91 23.09 -1.46
C HIS A 369 -4.93 21.70 -2.13
N LYS A 370 -5.14 21.67 -3.45
CA LYS A 370 -5.10 20.45 -4.28
C LYS A 370 -3.74 19.71 -4.20
N ARG A 371 -2.61 20.42 -4.33
CA ARG A 371 -1.28 19.82 -4.31
C ARG A 371 -0.87 19.28 -2.94
N THR A 372 -1.41 19.88 -1.87
CA THR A 372 -1.27 19.35 -0.49
C THR A 372 -1.97 18.01 -0.35
N LEU A 373 -3.18 17.86 -0.90
CA LEU A 373 -3.90 16.57 -0.92
C LEU A 373 -3.11 15.49 -1.67
N PHE A 374 -2.61 15.80 -2.87
CA PHE A 374 -1.80 14.85 -3.63
C PHE A 374 -0.48 14.50 -2.93
N ALA A 375 0.14 15.45 -2.21
CA ALA A 375 1.32 15.15 -1.39
C ALA A 375 0.96 14.19 -0.24
N ALA A 376 -0.17 14.39 0.44
CA ALA A 376 -0.63 13.49 1.51
C ALA A 376 -0.97 12.09 0.97
N HIS A 377 -1.63 11.99 -0.20
CA HIS A 377 -1.89 10.72 -0.87
C HIS A 377 -0.60 10.00 -1.27
N GLN A 378 0.38 10.74 -1.83
CA GLN A 378 1.71 10.21 -2.12
C GLN A 378 2.35 9.60 -0.87
N ILE A 379 2.40 10.32 0.26
CA ILE A 379 3.01 9.80 1.49
C ILE A 379 2.25 8.58 2.06
N ASP A 380 0.92 8.58 2.04
CA ASP A 380 0.08 7.41 2.41
C ASP A 380 0.42 6.17 1.56
N THR A 381 0.59 6.34 0.24
CA THR A 381 1.03 5.24 -0.62
C THR A 381 2.47 4.78 -0.38
N LEU A 382 3.39 5.67 0.04
CA LEU A 382 4.76 5.29 0.42
C LEU A 382 4.80 4.49 1.72
N TRP A 383 3.97 4.83 2.71
CA TRP A 383 3.85 4.03 3.94
C TRP A 383 3.27 2.64 3.67
N TYR A 384 2.35 2.51 2.70
CA TYR A 384 1.96 1.17 2.26
C TYR A 384 3.10 0.47 1.50
N GLN A 385 3.76 1.15 0.56
CA GLN A 385 4.81 0.58 -0.29
C GLN A 385 6.02 0.05 0.48
N PHE A 386 6.45 0.76 1.54
CA PHE A 386 7.63 0.39 2.33
C PHE A 386 7.29 -0.35 3.63
N LEU A 387 6.25 0.08 4.36
CA LEU A 387 5.94 -0.46 5.69
C LEU A 387 4.79 -1.49 5.67
N SER A 388 4.12 -1.71 4.53
CA SER A 388 2.88 -2.52 4.45
C SER A 388 1.76 -2.03 5.36
N ILE A 389 1.80 -0.75 5.80
CA ILE A 389 0.71 -0.10 6.55
C ILE A 389 -0.41 0.24 5.56
N PRO A 390 -1.62 -0.34 5.67
CA PRO A 390 -2.68 -0.13 4.69
C PRO A 390 -3.03 1.34 4.50
N ARG A 391 -3.17 1.76 3.23
CA ARG A 391 -3.56 3.12 2.82
C ARG A 391 -4.71 3.64 3.66
N GLN A 392 -4.49 4.72 4.40
CA GLN A 392 -5.53 5.41 5.15
C GLN A 392 -6.43 6.25 4.27
N PHE A 393 -6.01 6.59 3.03
CA PHE A 393 -6.73 7.49 2.12
C PHE A 393 -7.14 6.81 0.81
N SER A 394 -8.45 6.82 0.50
CA SER A 394 -8.96 6.21 -0.72
C SER A 394 -8.87 7.15 -1.91
N HIS A 395 -8.40 6.62 -3.05
CA HIS A 395 -8.47 7.31 -4.34
C HIS A 395 -9.87 7.81 -4.73
N LEU A 396 -10.93 7.20 -4.18
CA LEU A 396 -12.32 7.63 -4.39
C LEU A 396 -12.72 8.84 -3.56
N GLU A 397 -11.96 9.21 -2.51
CA GLU A 397 -12.22 10.42 -1.72
C GLU A 397 -11.77 11.68 -2.48
N ILE A 398 -10.70 11.58 -3.27
CA ILE A 398 -10.16 12.69 -4.08
C ILE A 398 -11.21 13.14 -5.11
N LYS A 399 -11.77 14.34 -4.94
CA LYS A 399 -12.71 14.99 -5.88
C LYS A 399 -12.05 16.10 -6.71
N HIS A 400 -10.73 16.13 -6.73
CA HIS A 400 -9.96 17.12 -7.48
C HIS A 400 -9.69 16.67 -8.91
N GLU A 401 -9.56 17.66 -9.78
CA GLU A 401 -8.80 17.59 -11.02
C GLU A 401 -7.34 17.19 -10.74
N LEU A 402 -6.62 16.78 -11.77
CA LEU A 402 -5.17 16.62 -11.65
C LEU A 402 -4.45 17.96 -11.37
N PRO A 403 -3.22 17.92 -10.82
CA PRO A 403 -2.38 19.12 -10.71
C PRO A 403 -2.18 19.79 -12.07
N CYS A 404 -2.14 21.12 -12.10
CA CYS A 404 -1.89 21.86 -13.33
C CYS A 404 -0.46 21.64 -13.85
N PRO A 405 -0.16 21.91 -15.14
CA PRO A 405 1.19 21.85 -15.67
C PRO A 405 2.15 22.75 -14.90
N GLN A 406 3.37 22.28 -14.63
CA GLN A 406 4.41 23.01 -13.90
C GLN A 406 4.66 24.42 -14.44
N ASP A 407 4.52 24.66 -15.75
CA ASP A 407 4.58 25.98 -16.39
C ASP A 407 3.54 27.00 -15.88
N GLN A 408 2.36 26.54 -15.47
CA GLN A 408 1.31 27.39 -14.88
C GLN A 408 1.52 27.59 -13.38
N TRP A 409 2.17 26.63 -12.71
CA TRP A 409 2.53 26.68 -11.28
C TRP A 409 3.87 27.39 -10.99
N ALA A 410 4.74 27.54 -11.99
CA ALA A 410 6.02 28.26 -11.86
C ALA A 410 5.93 29.74 -12.27
N ALA A 411 4.79 30.18 -12.80
CA ALA A 411 4.60 31.52 -13.33
C ALA A 411 4.91 32.60 -12.28
N SER A 412 5.80 33.53 -12.62
CA SER A 412 6.28 34.59 -11.73
C SER A 412 5.25 35.70 -11.48
N SER A 413 4.23 35.79 -12.33
CA SER A 413 3.23 36.85 -12.29
C SER A 413 1.86 36.41 -12.84
N ALA A 414 0.80 37.10 -12.44
CA ALA A 414 -0.54 36.90 -12.95
C ALA A 414 -0.66 37.07 -14.48
N ALA A 415 0.18 37.91 -15.09
CA ALA A 415 0.22 38.11 -16.54
C ALA A 415 0.88 36.92 -17.27
N GLU A 416 1.99 36.40 -16.73
CA GLU A 416 2.64 35.19 -17.25
C GLU A 416 1.72 33.96 -17.09
N TRP A 417 1.09 33.80 -15.94
CA TRP A 417 0.10 32.75 -15.68
C TRP A 417 -1.05 32.78 -16.70
N ALA A 418 -1.62 33.95 -16.96
CA ALA A 418 -2.68 34.12 -17.94
C ALA A 418 -2.20 33.81 -19.37
N HIS A 419 -0.99 34.23 -19.74
CA HIS A 419 -0.39 33.90 -21.02
C HIS A 419 -0.18 32.39 -21.18
N LYS A 420 0.40 31.71 -20.19
CA LYS A 420 0.58 30.25 -20.18
C LYS A 420 -0.77 29.50 -20.23
N LYS A 421 -1.80 29.98 -19.51
CA LYS A 421 -3.18 29.47 -19.57
C LYS A 421 -3.81 29.59 -20.97
N LEU A 422 -3.56 30.68 -21.68
CA LEU A 422 -4.15 30.96 -23.01
C LEU A 422 -3.37 30.30 -24.17
N VAL A 423 -2.05 30.16 -24.05
CA VAL A 423 -1.19 29.51 -25.06
C VAL A 423 -1.21 27.98 -24.94
N ALA A 424 -1.57 27.44 -23.77
CA ALA A 424 -1.78 26.00 -23.59
C ALA A 424 -3.04 25.52 -24.34
N VAL A 425 -2.86 25.15 -25.61
CA VAL A 425 -3.89 24.48 -26.43
C VAL A 425 -4.10 23.05 -25.93
N VAL A 426 -4.77 22.92 -24.78
CA VAL A 426 -5.18 21.65 -24.19
C VAL A 426 -6.54 21.26 -24.82
N PRO A 427 -6.62 20.16 -25.59
CA PRO A 427 -7.88 19.74 -26.20
C PRO A 427 -8.77 19.02 -25.18
N GLY A 428 -9.55 19.79 -24.40
CA GLY A 428 -10.60 19.27 -23.52
C GLY A 428 -10.71 19.96 -22.16
N PRO A 429 -11.72 19.58 -21.35
CA PRO A 429 -11.81 20.00 -19.96
C PRO A 429 -10.68 19.39 -19.11
N PRO A 430 -10.32 20.01 -17.96
CA PRO A 430 -9.40 19.39 -17.01
C PRO A 430 -9.96 18.06 -16.48
N VAL A 431 -9.08 17.06 -16.35
CA VAL A 431 -9.48 15.69 -16.05
C VAL A 431 -9.49 15.46 -14.54
N GLN A 432 -10.62 14.96 -14.04
CA GLN A 432 -10.84 14.55 -12.65
C GLN A 432 -9.97 13.34 -12.31
N TYR A 433 -9.35 13.31 -11.13
CA TYR A 433 -8.46 12.22 -10.74
C TYR A 433 -9.13 10.82 -10.79
N PRO A 434 -10.38 10.63 -10.31
CA PRO A 434 -11.07 9.34 -10.44
C PRO A 434 -11.29 8.92 -11.90
N ASP A 435 -11.44 9.86 -12.83
CA ASP A 435 -11.65 9.58 -14.25
C ASP A 435 -10.33 9.30 -14.98
N ALA A 436 -9.23 9.95 -14.59
CA ALA A 436 -7.89 9.54 -15.04
C ALA A 436 -7.55 8.11 -14.57
N VAL A 437 -7.84 7.78 -13.31
CA VAL A 437 -7.65 6.43 -12.76
C VAL A 437 -8.52 5.41 -13.51
N ARG A 438 -9.79 5.72 -13.80
CA ARG A 438 -10.68 4.86 -14.61
C ARG A 438 -10.13 4.66 -16.03
N LEU A 439 -9.66 5.73 -16.68
CA LEU A 439 -9.10 5.67 -18.03
C LEU A 439 -7.94 4.67 -18.10
N PHE A 440 -6.94 4.83 -17.22
CA PHE A 440 -5.80 3.91 -17.14
C PHE A 440 -6.22 2.46 -16.85
N LEU A 441 -7.12 2.22 -15.90
CA LEU A 441 -7.59 0.87 -15.58
C LEU A 441 -8.44 0.22 -16.70
N SER A 442 -9.02 1.02 -17.60
CA SER A 442 -9.98 0.54 -18.62
C SER A 442 -9.34 0.01 -19.91
N LEU A 443 -8.15 0.50 -20.27
CA LEU A 443 -7.30 -0.02 -21.36
C LEU A 443 -8.00 -0.22 -22.73
N ALA A 444 -8.96 0.65 -23.05
CA ALA A 444 -9.79 0.56 -24.25
C ALA A 444 -9.55 1.69 -25.26
N SER A 445 -8.40 2.37 -25.22
CA SER A 445 -8.16 3.59 -26.00
C SER A 445 -6.68 3.77 -26.37
N ASP A 446 -6.44 4.35 -27.56
CA ASP A 446 -5.10 4.55 -28.13
C ASP A 446 -4.17 5.41 -27.25
N PRO A 447 -2.83 5.32 -27.38
CA PRO A 447 -1.90 6.22 -26.70
C PRO A 447 -2.17 7.71 -26.95
N SER A 448 -2.77 8.07 -28.09
CA SER A 448 -3.19 9.45 -28.42
C SER A 448 -4.50 9.90 -27.77
N SER A 449 -5.16 9.06 -26.97
CA SER A 449 -6.38 9.39 -26.23
C SER A 449 -6.11 9.89 -24.81
N PHE A 450 -4.89 9.70 -24.29
CA PHE A 450 -4.52 10.16 -22.97
C PHE A 450 -4.44 11.70 -22.93
N PRO A 451 -5.03 12.35 -21.92
CA PRO A 451 -4.92 13.80 -21.75
C PRO A 451 -3.47 14.20 -21.42
N SER A 452 -3.10 15.44 -21.68
CA SER A 452 -1.77 15.97 -21.34
C SER A 452 -1.55 15.98 -19.82
N PHE A 453 -0.65 15.14 -19.32
CA PHE A 453 -0.35 14.99 -17.89
C PHE A 453 0.88 15.82 -17.47
N ASP A 454 0.83 16.39 -16.26
CA ASP A 454 2.04 16.86 -15.56
C ASP A 454 2.77 15.68 -14.89
N PRO A 455 4.11 15.65 -14.83
CA PRO A 455 4.86 14.59 -14.15
C PRO A 455 4.45 14.35 -12.68
N TYR A 456 3.95 15.36 -11.97
CA TYR A 456 3.43 15.20 -10.60
C TYR A 456 2.08 14.46 -10.56
N GLY A 457 1.25 14.61 -11.59
CA GLY A 457 0.06 13.79 -11.79
C GLY A 457 0.41 12.33 -12.12
N ALA A 458 1.41 12.12 -12.98
CA ALA A 458 1.90 10.79 -13.33
C ALA A 458 2.49 10.03 -12.11
N ILE A 459 3.22 10.70 -11.22
CA ILE A 459 3.70 10.13 -9.94
C ILE A 459 2.54 9.55 -9.12
N ASN A 460 1.47 10.34 -8.92
CA ASN A 460 0.32 9.95 -8.11
C ASN A 460 -0.46 8.77 -8.72
N ILE A 461 -0.69 8.77 -10.04
CA ILE A 461 -1.33 7.65 -10.75
C ILE A 461 -0.48 6.38 -10.65
N THR A 462 0.85 6.51 -10.80
CA THR A 462 1.79 5.39 -10.69
C THR A 462 1.78 4.79 -9.28
N GLN A 463 1.79 5.63 -8.25
CA GLN A 463 1.71 5.22 -6.85
C GLN A 463 0.37 4.55 -6.51
N PHE A 464 -0.75 5.04 -7.07
CA PHE A 464 -2.04 4.37 -6.98
C PHE A 464 -2.03 2.96 -7.62
N LEU A 465 -1.45 2.83 -8.82
CA LEU A 465 -1.35 1.53 -9.51
C LEU A 465 -0.45 0.55 -8.75
N ALA A 466 0.72 0.99 -8.27
CA ALA A 466 1.65 0.18 -7.48
C ALA A 466 1.00 -0.29 -6.16
N SER A 467 0.39 0.62 -5.40
CA SER A 467 -0.30 0.26 -4.15
C SER A 467 -1.50 -0.66 -4.38
N SER A 468 -2.21 -0.53 -5.50
CA SER A 468 -3.33 -1.45 -5.84
C SER A 468 -2.84 -2.84 -6.29
N ALA A 469 -1.64 -2.94 -6.87
CA ALA A 469 -0.98 -4.21 -7.16
C ALA A 469 -0.51 -4.92 -5.88
N GLN A 470 0.06 -4.17 -4.94
CA GLN A 470 0.39 -4.70 -3.60
C GLN A 470 -0.86 -5.19 -2.87
N GLU A 471 -1.94 -4.39 -2.82
CA GLU A 471 -3.20 -4.83 -2.19
C GLU A 471 -3.71 -6.14 -2.80
N THR A 472 -3.71 -6.24 -4.13
CA THR A 472 -4.09 -7.46 -4.86
C THR A 472 -3.18 -8.67 -4.55
N SER A 473 -1.88 -8.45 -4.34
CA SER A 473 -0.95 -9.52 -3.98
C SER A 473 -1.12 -10.00 -2.54
N GLY A 474 -1.34 -9.10 -1.58
CA GLY A 474 -1.68 -9.44 -0.19
C GLY A 474 -2.96 -10.28 -0.09
N TRP A 475 -4.02 -9.90 -0.82
CA TRP A 475 -5.24 -10.72 -0.92
C TRP A 475 -4.98 -12.09 -1.57
N SER A 476 -4.15 -12.16 -2.61
CA SER A 476 -3.81 -13.43 -3.28
C SER A 476 -3.00 -14.36 -2.37
N ALA A 477 -2.04 -13.83 -1.60
CA ALA A 477 -1.25 -14.57 -0.62
C ALA A 477 -2.15 -15.12 0.52
N MET A 478 -2.96 -14.25 1.14
CA MET A 478 -3.86 -14.65 2.24
C MET A 478 -4.91 -15.70 1.82
N THR A 479 -5.36 -15.68 0.56
CA THR A 479 -6.35 -16.65 0.06
C THR A 479 -5.75 -17.91 -0.57
N GLY A 480 -4.43 -17.95 -0.76
CA GLY A 480 -3.76 -18.99 -1.54
C GLY A 480 -4.12 -18.98 -3.04
N MET A 481 -4.86 -17.98 -3.51
CA MET A 481 -5.30 -17.85 -4.90
C MET A 481 -4.39 -16.87 -5.65
N ILE A 482 -3.19 -17.33 -6.01
CA ILE A 482 -2.31 -16.61 -6.93
C ILE A 482 -3.03 -16.47 -8.28
N SER A 483 -3.49 -15.25 -8.58
CA SER A 483 -4.24 -14.93 -9.81
C SER A 483 -3.54 -13.77 -10.51
N THR A 484 -2.45 -14.10 -11.23
CA THR A 484 -1.65 -13.15 -12.03
C THR A 484 -2.50 -12.43 -13.08
N GLU A 485 -3.57 -13.07 -13.58
CA GLU A 485 -4.61 -12.49 -14.41
C GLU A 485 -5.23 -11.19 -13.85
N ARG A 486 -5.28 -11.03 -12.51
CA ARG A 486 -5.80 -9.81 -11.86
C ARG A 486 -4.81 -8.65 -11.87
N LEU A 487 -3.52 -8.93 -12.03
CA LEU A 487 -2.48 -7.91 -12.16
C LEU A 487 -2.27 -7.47 -13.62
N GLU A 488 -2.75 -8.26 -14.59
CA GLU A 488 -2.62 -7.97 -16.03
C GLU A 488 -3.19 -6.58 -16.44
N PRO A 489 -4.34 -6.10 -15.91
CA PRO A 489 -4.79 -4.73 -16.16
C PRO A 489 -3.88 -3.67 -15.52
N LEU A 490 -3.42 -3.88 -14.29
CA LEU A 490 -2.52 -2.94 -13.60
C LEU A 490 -1.16 -2.84 -14.31
N ARG A 491 -0.64 -3.98 -14.78
CA ARG A 491 0.56 -4.05 -15.61
C ARG A 491 0.41 -3.23 -16.89
N LYS A 492 -0.62 -3.51 -17.68
CA LYS A 492 -0.89 -2.77 -18.93
C LYS A 492 -1.15 -1.28 -18.68
N SER A 493 -1.72 -0.91 -17.53
CA SER A 493 -1.87 0.49 -17.11
C SER A 493 -0.53 1.20 -16.94
N LEU A 494 0.44 0.54 -16.29
CA LEU A 494 1.81 1.07 -16.13
C LEU A 494 2.58 1.08 -17.47
N GLU A 495 2.45 0.03 -18.28
CA GLU A 495 3.09 -0.05 -19.61
C GLU A 495 2.58 1.07 -20.54
N ALA A 496 1.28 1.40 -20.49
CA ALA A 496 0.71 2.54 -21.21
C ALA A 496 1.16 3.92 -20.67
N LEU A 497 1.54 4.00 -19.39
CA LEU A 497 2.03 5.22 -18.75
C LEU A 497 3.52 5.50 -19.03
N GLY A 498 4.31 4.48 -19.38
CA GLY A 498 5.75 4.58 -19.62
C GLY A 498 6.19 5.69 -20.59
N PRO A 499 5.58 5.81 -21.80
CA PRO A 499 5.94 6.87 -22.75
C PRO A 499 5.71 8.30 -22.22
N VAL A 500 4.71 8.49 -21.35
CA VAL A 500 4.42 9.79 -20.72
C VAL A 500 5.49 10.14 -19.69
N VAL A 501 5.94 9.16 -18.92
CA VAL A 501 7.01 9.32 -17.92
C VAL A 501 8.34 9.62 -18.61
N GLN A 502 8.68 8.88 -19.68
CA GLN A 502 9.94 9.01 -20.41
C GLN A 502 10.03 10.34 -21.18
N SER A 503 8.98 10.74 -21.89
CA SER A 503 8.97 12.05 -22.59
C SER A 503 9.03 13.25 -21.64
N GLY A 504 8.54 13.09 -20.39
CA GLY A 504 8.75 14.08 -19.32
C GLY A 504 10.22 14.23 -18.88
N SER A 505 11.06 13.22 -19.11
CA SER A 505 12.49 13.22 -18.75
C SER A 505 13.34 14.04 -19.73
N GLU A 506 12.98 14.09 -21.02
CA GLU A 506 13.74 14.80 -22.07
C GLU A 506 13.57 16.34 -22.08
N HIS A 507 12.55 16.87 -21.40
CA HIS A 507 12.19 18.30 -21.44
C HIS A 507 12.13 18.98 -20.07
N ALA A 508 12.13 18.23 -18.97
CA ALA A 508 12.16 18.80 -17.64
C ALA A 508 13.61 19.02 -17.15
N ASN A 509 13.82 20.06 -16.33
CA ASN A 509 15.02 20.11 -15.50
C ASN A 509 15.10 18.84 -14.63
N TRP A 510 16.31 18.28 -14.57
CA TRP A 510 16.73 17.02 -13.91
C TRP A 510 15.89 16.52 -12.70
N PRO A 511 15.52 17.33 -11.69
CA PRO A 511 15.05 16.81 -10.40
C PRO A 511 13.64 16.19 -10.41
N ARG A 512 12.72 16.65 -11.27
CA ARG A 512 11.33 16.16 -11.29
C ARG A 512 11.16 14.96 -12.22
N GLY A 513 11.87 14.94 -13.35
CA GLY A 513 11.89 13.80 -14.28
C GLY A 513 12.42 12.54 -13.59
N ALA A 514 13.59 12.64 -12.97
CA ALA A 514 14.21 11.53 -12.24
C ALA A 514 13.32 10.91 -11.15
N LEU A 515 12.52 11.71 -10.43
CA LEU A 515 11.55 11.18 -9.46
C LEU A 515 10.37 10.48 -10.14
N CYS A 516 9.80 11.10 -11.19
CA CYS A 516 8.68 10.51 -11.94
C CYS A 516 9.06 9.15 -12.52
N GLU A 517 10.26 9.08 -13.09
CA GLU A 517 10.83 7.87 -13.65
C GLU A 517 11.17 6.84 -12.57
N ALA A 518 11.87 7.20 -11.49
CA ALA A 518 12.15 6.28 -10.38
C ALA A 518 10.88 5.65 -9.77
N THR A 519 9.81 6.43 -9.59
CA THR A 519 8.52 5.91 -9.10
C THR A 519 7.90 4.91 -10.09
N TRP A 520 8.01 5.13 -11.40
CA TRP A 520 7.54 4.19 -12.43
C TRP A 520 8.40 2.93 -12.55
N GLN A 521 9.73 3.07 -12.54
CA GLN A 521 10.67 1.94 -12.55
C GLN A 521 10.45 1.04 -11.32
N SER A 522 10.21 1.62 -10.13
CA SER A 522 9.84 0.83 -8.94
C SER A 522 8.46 0.19 -9.04
N ALA A 523 7.45 0.86 -9.62
CA ALA A 523 6.12 0.29 -9.80
C ALA A 523 6.13 -0.92 -10.75
N MET A 524 6.93 -0.86 -11.81
CA MET A 524 7.14 -1.97 -12.75
C MET A 524 7.83 -3.17 -12.09
N ILE A 525 8.77 -2.94 -11.16
CA ILE A 525 9.33 -4.01 -10.31
C ILE A 525 8.25 -4.59 -9.38
N ASP A 526 7.51 -3.74 -8.66
CA ASP A 526 6.52 -4.16 -7.65
C ASP A 526 5.35 -4.98 -8.23
N VAL A 527 4.94 -4.72 -9.47
CA VAL A 527 3.91 -5.51 -10.19
C VAL A 527 4.40 -6.91 -10.58
N ARG A 528 5.72 -7.11 -10.72
CA ARG A 528 6.33 -8.39 -11.10
C ARG A 528 6.85 -9.18 -9.89
N ILE A 529 7.42 -8.51 -8.90
CA ILE A 529 7.98 -9.09 -7.68
C ILE A 529 7.29 -8.46 -6.47
N TRP A 530 6.50 -9.28 -5.80
CA TRP A 530 5.85 -8.90 -4.55
C TRP A 530 6.89 -8.84 -3.42
N SER A 531 6.75 -7.87 -2.51
CA SER A 531 7.58 -7.79 -1.31
C SER A 531 7.30 -8.99 -0.40
N PRO A 532 8.30 -9.83 -0.03
CA PRO A 532 8.06 -10.99 0.83
C PRO A 532 7.46 -10.58 2.17
N SER A 533 7.95 -9.50 2.79
CA SER A 533 7.37 -8.90 4.00
C SER A 533 5.87 -8.63 3.84
N HIS A 534 5.46 -8.04 2.72
CA HIS A 534 4.06 -7.75 2.42
C HIS A 534 3.22 -9.02 2.30
N THR A 535 3.68 -10.00 1.52
CA THR A 535 2.97 -11.28 1.33
C THR A 535 2.90 -12.14 2.59
N CYS A 536 3.83 -11.95 3.53
CA CYS A 536 3.82 -12.59 4.84
C CYS A 536 3.04 -11.79 5.91
N GLY A 537 2.42 -10.65 5.56
CA GLY A 537 1.66 -9.82 6.49
C GLY A 537 2.53 -9.08 7.53
N ILE A 538 3.81 -8.88 7.25
CA ILE A 538 4.75 -8.18 8.12
C ILE A 538 4.59 -6.67 7.92
N VAL A 539 4.14 -5.98 8.97
CA VAL A 539 4.02 -4.52 9.00
C VAL A 539 5.27 -3.91 9.65
N GLY A 540 5.90 -2.96 8.97
CA GLY A 540 7.11 -2.27 9.43
C GLY A 540 6.80 -1.14 10.42
N GLY A 541 7.47 -1.15 11.58
CA GLY A 541 7.35 -0.07 12.57
C GLY A 541 8.34 1.09 12.38
N THR A 542 9.46 0.86 11.69
CA THR A 542 10.50 1.87 11.42
C THR A 542 11.17 1.61 10.06
N MET A 543 11.82 2.62 9.47
CA MET A 543 12.56 2.47 8.22
C MET A 543 13.79 1.56 8.37
N ASP A 544 14.44 1.58 9.53
CA ASP A 544 15.62 0.77 9.83
C ASP A 544 15.26 -0.72 9.87
N ALA A 545 14.14 -1.06 10.53
CA ALA A 545 13.61 -2.42 10.53
C ALA A 545 13.23 -2.89 9.12
N VAL A 546 12.66 -2.02 8.27
CA VAL A 546 12.30 -2.36 6.88
C VAL A 546 13.52 -2.53 5.97
N LEU A 547 14.57 -1.73 6.13
CA LEU A 547 15.82 -1.89 5.38
C LEU A 547 16.54 -3.20 5.76
N GLN A 548 16.60 -3.52 7.06
CA GLN A 548 17.11 -4.81 7.53
C GLN A 548 16.25 -5.97 7.02
N GLN A 549 14.92 -5.89 7.13
CA GLN A 549 14.00 -6.91 6.59
C GLN A 549 14.13 -7.07 5.07
N THR A 550 14.31 -6.00 4.30
CA THR A 550 14.53 -6.08 2.85
C THR A 550 15.81 -6.85 2.52
N THR A 551 16.83 -6.75 3.39
CA THR A 551 18.12 -7.43 3.26
C THR A 551 18.01 -8.92 3.60
N TYR A 552 17.33 -9.28 4.71
CA TYR A 552 17.18 -10.67 5.16
C TYR A 552 16.05 -11.45 4.48
N LEU A 553 14.94 -10.78 4.15
CA LEU A 553 13.75 -11.34 3.48
C LEU A 553 13.74 -10.97 1.99
N ALA A 554 14.90 -10.83 1.37
CA ALA A 554 15.02 -10.72 -0.08
C ALA A 554 14.37 -11.94 -0.76
N PRO A 555 13.68 -11.79 -1.91
CA PRO A 555 13.05 -12.93 -2.58
C PRO A 555 14.08 -14.01 -2.95
N SER A 556 13.71 -15.28 -2.85
CA SER A 556 14.61 -16.39 -3.19
C SER A 556 14.97 -16.36 -4.67
N CYS A 557 16.21 -16.75 -5.02
CA CYS A 557 16.58 -16.93 -6.42
C CYS A 557 15.65 -17.93 -7.11
N GLU A 558 15.22 -19.01 -6.46
CA GLU A 558 14.31 -20.00 -7.08
C GLU A 558 13.04 -19.36 -7.67
N PHE A 559 12.57 -18.23 -7.13
CA PHE A 559 11.47 -17.42 -7.68
C PHE A 559 11.95 -16.33 -8.67
N LEU A 560 13.03 -15.60 -8.35
CA LEU A 560 13.56 -14.52 -9.19
C LEU A 560 14.17 -15.01 -10.50
N CYS A 561 14.83 -16.16 -10.44
CA CYS A 561 15.60 -16.82 -11.49
C CYS A 561 14.72 -17.65 -12.43
N GLU A 562 13.38 -17.59 -12.28
CA GLU A 562 12.46 -17.94 -13.37
C GLU A 562 12.81 -17.07 -14.60
N SER A 563 13.24 -17.70 -15.69
CA SER A 563 13.95 -17.02 -16.79
C SER A 563 13.15 -15.93 -17.50
N ASN A 564 11.82 -15.95 -17.43
CA ASN A 564 10.94 -14.89 -17.93
C ASN A 564 10.92 -13.68 -16.97
N THR A 565 10.79 -13.93 -15.67
CA THR A 565 10.70 -12.89 -14.62
C THR A 565 11.97 -12.05 -14.57
N ALA A 566 13.15 -12.69 -14.54
CA ALA A 566 14.45 -12.01 -14.56
C ALA A 566 14.66 -11.10 -15.78
N GLN A 567 14.26 -11.56 -16.98
CA GLN A 567 14.40 -10.79 -18.23
C GLN A 567 13.50 -9.56 -18.25
N VAL A 568 12.28 -9.68 -17.72
CA VAL A 568 11.28 -8.59 -17.70
C VAL A 568 11.64 -7.49 -16.70
N ILE A 569 12.18 -7.83 -15.52
CA ILE A 569 12.55 -6.83 -14.49
C ILE A 569 13.90 -6.14 -14.78
N LYS A 570 14.80 -6.81 -15.51
CA LYS A 570 16.18 -6.34 -15.72
C LYS A 570 16.28 -4.89 -16.22
N PRO A 571 15.52 -4.41 -17.22
CA PRO A 571 15.62 -3.01 -17.68
C PRO A 571 15.31 -1.99 -16.57
N HIS A 572 14.37 -2.31 -15.67
CA HIS A 572 13.98 -1.45 -14.55
C HIS A 572 15.07 -1.43 -13.45
N ILE A 573 15.74 -2.57 -13.23
CA ILE A 573 16.90 -2.68 -12.33
C ILE A 573 18.11 -1.93 -12.91
N ASP A 574 18.44 -2.17 -14.17
CA ASP A 574 19.57 -1.54 -14.88
C ASP A 574 19.46 -0.01 -14.88
N TRP A 575 18.24 0.53 -14.95
CA TRP A 575 17.98 1.97 -14.78
C TRP A 575 18.44 2.48 -13.42
N PHE A 576 18.05 1.83 -12.32
CA PHE A 576 18.46 2.22 -10.97
C PHE A 576 19.98 2.08 -10.77
N LEU A 577 20.60 1.04 -11.33
CA LEU A 577 22.05 0.88 -11.28
C LEU A 577 22.76 2.02 -12.03
N THR A 578 22.33 2.35 -13.24
CA THR A 578 22.89 3.45 -14.05
C THR A 578 22.69 4.81 -13.37
N TYR A 579 21.50 5.06 -12.81
CA TYR A 579 21.17 6.26 -12.04
C TYR A 579 22.06 6.40 -10.78
N LEU A 580 22.28 5.29 -10.06
CA LEU A 580 23.15 5.27 -8.88
C LEU A 580 24.63 5.44 -9.21
N ASP A 581 25.08 4.98 -10.39
CA ASP A 581 26.50 5.04 -10.76
C ASP A 581 26.95 6.43 -11.22
N SER A 582 26.05 7.19 -11.88
CA SER A 582 26.28 8.57 -12.34
C SER A 582 27.17 9.39 -11.39
N PRO A 583 28.26 10.04 -11.85
CA PRO A 583 29.22 10.69 -10.98
C PRO A 583 28.63 11.90 -10.22
N LEU A 584 27.59 12.51 -10.78
CA LEU A 584 26.84 13.60 -10.15
C LEU A 584 25.78 13.03 -9.21
N VAL A 585 25.98 13.18 -7.90
CA VAL A 585 24.90 13.02 -6.93
C VAL A 585 23.87 14.12 -7.20
N PRO A 586 22.57 13.81 -7.37
CA PRO A 586 21.57 14.86 -7.52
C PRO A 586 21.38 15.59 -6.20
N ASP A 587 21.94 16.80 -6.11
CA ASP A 587 21.68 17.81 -5.05
C ASP A 587 20.19 17.83 -4.62
N PRO A 588 19.21 17.76 -5.56
CA PRO A 588 17.78 17.67 -5.28
C PRO A 588 17.26 16.24 -5.57
N GLU A 589 17.63 15.26 -4.73
CA GLU A 589 17.06 13.91 -4.74
C GLU A 589 16.00 13.77 -3.63
N ALA A 590 14.88 13.12 -3.94
CA ALA A 590 13.86 12.79 -2.95
C ALA A 590 14.29 11.54 -2.15
N PRO A 591 14.21 11.53 -0.81
CA PRO A 591 14.91 10.53 0.01
C PRO A 591 14.43 9.08 -0.21
N TRP A 592 13.19 8.88 -0.64
CA TRP A 592 12.66 7.55 -0.98
C TRP A 592 13.22 6.95 -2.28
N ILE A 593 13.87 7.74 -3.15
CA ILE A 593 14.55 7.19 -4.34
C ILE A 593 15.69 6.26 -3.91
N MET A 594 16.36 6.54 -2.78
CA MET A 594 17.32 5.61 -2.17
C MET A 594 16.69 4.26 -1.79
N LEU A 595 15.44 4.26 -1.31
CA LEU A 595 14.73 3.04 -0.92
C LEU A 595 14.38 2.19 -2.16
N TYR A 596 13.92 2.84 -3.23
CA TYR A 596 13.69 2.18 -4.53
C TYR A 596 14.99 1.60 -5.10
N ALA A 597 16.07 2.40 -5.10
CA ALA A 597 17.36 2.00 -5.67
C ALA A 597 18.06 0.92 -4.82
N PHE A 598 17.92 0.94 -3.50
CA PHE A 598 18.38 -0.14 -2.61
C PHE A 598 17.59 -1.43 -2.85
N LYS A 599 16.26 -1.36 -2.98
CA LYS A 599 15.44 -2.53 -3.36
C LYS A 599 15.88 -3.12 -4.70
N ALA A 600 16.12 -2.28 -5.71
CA ALA A 600 16.62 -2.72 -7.01
C ALA A 600 18.00 -3.38 -6.92
N PHE A 601 18.93 -2.82 -6.14
CA PHE A 601 20.23 -3.43 -5.86
C PHE A 601 20.10 -4.80 -5.16
N VAL A 602 19.25 -4.92 -4.13
CA VAL A 602 19.05 -6.21 -3.43
C VAL A 602 18.48 -7.28 -4.36
N ILE A 603 17.60 -6.93 -5.31
CA ILE A 603 17.11 -7.87 -6.33
C ILE A 603 18.24 -8.26 -7.29
N ALA A 604 19.05 -7.30 -7.76
CA ALA A 604 20.22 -7.58 -8.59
C ALA A 604 21.23 -8.51 -7.91
N TRP A 605 21.50 -8.27 -6.62
CA TRP A 605 22.36 -9.11 -5.78
C TRP A 605 21.91 -10.58 -5.74
N GLN A 606 20.61 -10.84 -5.54
CA GLN A 606 20.09 -12.22 -5.53
C GLN A 606 20.09 -12.87 -6.92
N LEU A 607 19.79 -12.10 -7.99
CA LEU A 607 19.86 -12.60 -9.38
C LEU A 607 21.29 -13.03 -9.76
N MET A 608 22.30 -12.23 -9.39
CA MET A 608 23.71 -12.50 -9.62
C MET A 608 24.18 -13.74 -8.83
N ARG A 609 23.83 -13.83 -7.54
CA ARG A 609 24.08 -15.04 -6.73
C ARG A 609 23.34 -16.27 -7.28
N GLY A 610 22.24 -16.05 -7.99
CA GLY A 610 21.50 -17.04 -8.76
C GLY A 610 22.13 -17.47 -10.09
N SER A 611 23.33 -17.00 -10.43
CA SER A 611 23.98 -17.23 -11.73
C SER A 611 23.19 -16.71 -12.94
N THR A 612 22.36 -15.67 -12.76
CA THR A 612 21.65 -15.01 -13.85
C THR A 612 22.64 -14.14 -14.64
N LEU A 613 22.95 -14.54 -15.87
CA LEU A 613 23.87 -13.80 -16.75
C LEU A 613 23.34 -12.40 -17.12
N GLY A 614 24.25 -11.45 -17.31
CA GLY A 614 23.92 -10.05 -17.60
C GLY A 614 23.61 -9.22 -16.36
N THR A 615 23.79 -9.72 -15.14
CA THR A 615 23.36 -9.02 -13.93
C THR A 615 24.43 -8.02 -13.48
N MET A 616 24.03 -6.76 -13.26
CA MET A 616 24.93 -5.63 -12.94
C MET A 616 26.00 -5.28 -13.99
N GLN A 617 26.10 -5.99 -15.12
CA GLN A 617 27.03 -5.67 -16.22
C GLN A 617 26.95 -4.20 -16.72
N VAL A 618 25.78 -3.56 -16.61
CA VAL A 618 25.58 -2.14 -17.01
C VAL A 618 26.43 -1.15 -16.20
N VAL A 619 26.88 -1.53 -15.00
CA VAL A 619 27.81 -0.77 -14.16
C VAL A 619 29.21 -1.40 -14.08
N GLY A 620 29.53 -2.31 -15.02
CA GLY A 620 30.86 -2.92 -15.16
C GLY A 620 31.21 -4.01 -14.15
N VAL A 621 30.22 -4.57 -13.45
CA VAL A 621 30.40 -5.75 -12.57
C VAL A 621 30.25 -7.03 -13.39
N GLU A 622 31.17 -7.98 -13.24
CA GLU A 622 31.13 -9.27 -13.95
C GLU A 622 30.15 -10.26 -13.30
N ASP A 623 29.57 -11.16 -14.10
CA ASP A 623 28.57 -12.12 -13.63
C ASP A 623 29.16 -13.08 -12.57
N GLY A 624 28.70 -12.92 -11.32
CA GLY A 624 29.16 -13.69 -10.17
C GLY A 624 30.20 -13.00 -9.29
N ASP A 625 30.66 -11.79 -9.64
CA ASP A 625 31.55 -11.00 -8.78
C ASP A 625 30.79 -10.34 -7.61
N THR A 626 30.56 -11.13 -6.56
CA THR A 626 29.98 -10.66 -5.31
C THR A 626 30.83 -9.59 -4.61
N ASN A 627 32.13 -9.52 -4.87
CA ASN A 627 32.99 -8.53 -4.21
C ASN A 627 32.90 -7.17 -4.90
N GLY A 628 33.03 -7.14 -6.23
CA GLY A 628 32.84 -5.93 -7.04
C GLY A 628 31.42 -5.37 -6.93
N ALA A 629 30.40 -6.22 -6.83
CA ALA A 629 29.02 -5.78 -6.57
C ALA A 629 28.86 -5.05 -5.22
N LEU A 630 29.48 -5.55 -4.14
CA LEU A 630 29.45 -4.87 -2.83
C LEU A 630 30.35 -3.64 -2.79
N GLU A 631 31.51 -3.65 -3.45
CA GLU A 631 32.36 -2.45 -3.55
C GLU A 631 31.65 -1.34 -4.35
N TRP A 632 30.99 -1.69 -5.45
CA TRP A 632 30.11 -0.81 -6.21
C TRP A 632 28.98 -0.25 -5.32
N ALA A 633 28.28 -1.10 -4.57
CA ALA A 633 27.20 -0.68 -3.69
C ALA A 633 27.69 0.30 -2.61
N ARG A 634 28.79 -0.06 -1.91
CA ARG A 634 29.42 0.81 -0.90
C ARG A 634 29.87 2.14 -1.51
N ARG A 635 30.35 2.17 -2.76
CA ARG A 635 30.68 3.39 -3.51
C ARG A 635 29.45 4.27 -3.77
N VAL A 636 28.37 3.72 -4.32
CA VAL A 636 27.22 4.55 -4.75
C VAL A 636 26.29 4.97 -3.61
N PHE A 637 26.09 4.13 -2.61
CA PHE A 637 25.34 4.49 -1.39
C PHE A 637 26.20 5.27 -0.40
N GLY A 638 27.52 5.05 -0.37
CA GLY A 638 28.47 5.82 0.44
C GLY A 638 28.39 7.33 0.19
N ARG A 639 28.17 7.74 -1.07
CA ARG A 639 27.94 9.14 -1.46
C ARG A 639 26.71 9.81 -0.82
N ARG A 640 25.80 9.03 -0.21
CA ARG A 640 24.55 9.51 0.42
C ARG A 640 24.55 9.37 1.96
N GLN A 641 25.70 9.04 2.57
CA GLN A 641 25.87 8.93 4.04
C GLN A 641 25.61 10.23 4.83
N GLN A 642 25.41 11.38 4.16
CA GLN A 642 24.95 12.60 4.83
C GLN A 642 23.57 12.42 5.51
N TRP A 643 22.67 11.64 4.89
CA TRP A 643 21.34 11.33 5.43
C TRP A 643 21.34 10.02 6.22
N GLN A 644 20.48 9.90 7.23
CA GLN A 644 20.45 8.70 8.09
C GLN A 644 20.09 7.43 7.31
N LEU A 645 19.14 7.50 6.36
CA LEU A 645 18.83 6.38 5.45
C LEU A 645 20.08 5.84 4.72
N GLY A 646 20.97 6.73 4.25
CA GLY A 646 22.23 6.33 3.62
C GLY A 646 23.16 5.55 4.56
N LYS A 647 23.23 5.95 5.84
CA LYS A 647 24.03 5.24 6.86
C LYS A 647 23.42 3.89 7.24
N ILE A 648 22.09 3.81 7.33
CA ILE A 648 21.36 2.56 7.59
C ILE A 648 21.56 1.59 6.43
N ILE A 649 21.45 2.06 5.17
CA ILE A 649 21.73 1.25 3.97
C ILE A 649 23.17 0.72 4.01
N MET A 650 24.17 1.54 4.33
CA MET A 650 25.55 1.07 4.48
C MET A 650 25.70 -0.01 5.55
N THR A 651 25.00 0.12 6.68
CA THR A 651 25.00 -0.91 7.74
C THR A 651 24.36 -2.22 7.25
N CYS A 652 23.36 -2.16 6.37
CA CYS A 652 22.76 -3.35 5.74
C CYS A 652 23.71 -3.97 4.69
N LEU A 653 24.47 -3.17 3.94
CA LEU A 653 25.51 -3.66 3.00
C LEU A 653 26.68 -4.37 3.71
N ASP A 654 26.89 -4.09 5.00
CA ASP A 654 27.88 -4.79 5.83
C ASP A 654 27.34 -6.08 6.47
N THR A 655 26.09 -6.46 6.16
CA THR A 655 25.49 -7.77 6.51
C THR A 655 25.27 -8.71 5.31
N LEU A 656 25.73 -8.30 4.12
CA LEU A 656 25.66 -9.06 2.85
C LEU A 656 27.01 -9.68 2.46
#